data_AF-A0A554L419-F1
#
_entry.id   AF-A0A554L419-F1
#
_cell.length_a   1.000
_cell.length_b   1.000
_cell.length_c   1.000
_cell.angle_alpha   90.00
_cell.angle_beta   90.00
_cell.angle_gamma   90.00
#
_symmetry.space_group_name_H-M   'P 1'
#
loop_
_entity.id
_entity.type
_entity.pdbx_description
1 polymer ?
#
loop_
_entity_poly.entity_id
_entity_poly.type
_entity_poly.pdbx_seq_one_letter_code
_entity_poly.pdbx_strand_id
1 'polypeptide(L)'
;MPKLFGTSGIRGPADELFTNDFCRKLGAVFGTWLKSKNKTGFVAIANDPRESSPRIKDQIIRGLDLPVLDEGVVPTPALTYFVKNSPQIAGGIMVTGSHIAAHLNGVKLLVDGEEISKIHELEIEELFSNLDARRYSLDAINIKYDDSAKEMYLSLLRSLADAPYPAWKIVVDTANGAQTDIIRQLFIDLNLDYICTGFCDIQSPNFAGRDTEKPSDYSDLAREILLSKADLGIGFDVDGDRVIFIDQTGKFVPGDYTCTLLAKHSSSAVIVTPISTSSAIDHIGKRVFRTPVGSTNVAAKMKEVGSTFGFEANGGAVNSEIHFGRDGGTTAIKILNLLKKLNKPLSQALTNLPQYTIFRDKIDCPFSLYSKIYSQAEEIYSDKKIDNTDGVKVWLNDEEWLLFRGSGNAPEFRVFAESPDSNRSTKLGKEGLELVKSLIHPSNPLISSNPSDSLGIYKSILDFPNQCKQVIHDLATTHIPQQCYLAHNIVISGMGGSALGGRIVASLERQTLKILVTVSTEYHLPNFANEKSLVIISSYSGNTEESLSALAEARSRGCQIFILTSGGQLAQQARQFDLPCYIFSPDHNPSGQPRMGLGYNILSIIFLLARCQLIHPPAKIGDLPKFLSSRQSKFAQFDEFAKLLASRIPVIISSEHLKGAAHAVQNMLHENAKTFCAVFDLPEADHHLIEGLSYPPQLNHQLAFVFIQSAKYHPETAKRYPLTAEIVKKHHIPALFWQPVGDTPFFETMDIIQSGAYLSFKLAQLAGIDPGPIPWVDWLKEKLK
;
A
#
# COMPACT_ATOMS: atom_id res chain seq x y z
N MET A 1 -21.76 19.49 -16.47
CA MET A 1 -21.36 18.11 -16.13
C MET A 1 -19.99 18.12 -15.50
N PRO A 2 -19.62 17.11 -14.69
CA PRO A 2 -18.23 16.96 -14.27
C PRO A 2 -17.33 16.75 -15.50
N LYS A 3 -16.09 17.25 -15.41
CA LYS A 3 -15.04 17.10 -16.41
C LYS A 3 -14.75 15.61 -16.64
N LEU A 4 -14.63 15.17 -17.90
CA LEU A 4 -14.36 13.77 -18.28
C LEU A 4 -12.87 13.47 -18.25
N PHE A 5 -12.05 14.36 -18.82
CA PHE A 5 -10.61 14.15 -18.95
C PHE A 5 -9.84 14.65 -17.73
N GLY A 6 -8.88 13.83 -17.30
CA GLY A 6 -7.93 14.14 -16.25
C GLY A 6 -6.63 14.77 -16.77
N THR A 7 -5.52 14.48 -16.09
CA THR A 7 -4.16 14.82 -16.50
C THR A 7 -3.73 14.04 -17.76
N SER A 8 -4.10 12.76 -17.86
CA SER A 8 -3.89 11.91 -19.04
C SER A 8 -5.02 10.88 -19.13
N GLY A 9 -5.78 10.97 -20.21
CA GLY A 9 -6.97 10.19 -20.50
C GLY A 9 -8.14 10.39 -19.54
N ILE A 10 -9.13 9.51 -19.69
CA ILE A 10 -10.28 9.34 -18.80
C ILE A 10 -9.93 8.19 -17.85
N ARG A 11 -10.22 8.33 -16.54
CA ARG A 11 -9.95 7.28 -15.54
C ARG A 11 -11.06 7.17 -14.51
N GLY A 12 -11.30 5.95 -14.01
CA GLY A 12 -12.26 5.71 -12.94
C GLY A 12 -12.53 4.22 -12.72
N PRO A 13 -13.50 3.89 -11.83
CA PRO A 13 -13.87 2.50 -11.57
C PRO A 13 -14.37 1.84 -12.84
N ALA A 14 -13.86 0.63 -13.13
CA ALA A 14 -14.12 -0.07 -14.37
C ALA A 14 -15.61 -0.33 -14.60
N ASP A 15 -16.35 -0.64 -13.54
CA ASP A 15 -17.77 -1.02 -13.66
C ASP A 15 -18.73 0.14 -13.40
N GLU A 16 -18.32 1.18 -12.67
CA GLU A 16 -19.17 2.33 -12.35
C GLU A 16 -19.06 3.45 -13.40
N LEU A 17 -17.83 3.77 -13.83
CA LEU A 17 -17.61 4.83 -14.84
C LEU A 17 -17.70 4.25 -16.25
N PHE A 18 -16.96 3.18 -16.53
CA PHE A 18 -16.90 2.56 -17.87
C PHE A 18 -18.04 1.57 -18.08
N THR A 19 -19.27 2.04 -17.90
CA THR A 19 -20.47 1.28 -18.27
C THR A 19 -20.49 1.04 -19.78
N ASN A 20 -21.23 0.02 -20.24
CA ASN A 20 -21.31 -0.29 -21.67
C ASN A 20 -21.82 0.91 -22.50
N ASP A 21 -22.78 1.66 -21.99
CA ASP A 21 -23.32 2.85 -22.67
C ASP A 21 -22.32 4.00 -22.69
N PHE A 22 -21.57 4.21 -21.60
CA PHE A 22 -20.49 5.18 -21.57
C PHE A 22 -19.43 4.86 -22.65
N CYS A 23 -19.00 3.60 -22.72
CA CYS A 23 -18.01 3.14 -23.70
C CYS A 23 -18.49 3.30 -25.15
N ARG A 24 -19.73 2.88 -25.47
CA ARG A 24 -20.31 3.07 -26.81
C ARG A 24 -20.41 4.55 -27.16
N LYS A 25 -20.84 5.39 -26.22
CA LYS A 25 -20.91 6.83 -26.41
C LYS A 25 -19.53 7.42 -26.71
N LEU A 26 -18.52 7.00 -25.96
CA LEU A 26 -17.15 7.46 -26.15
C LEU A 26 -16.63 7.10 -27.54
N GLY A 27 -16.86 5.87 -28.02
CA GLY A 27 -16.54 5.45 -29.39
C GLY A 27 -17.20 6.34 -30.43
N ALA A 28 -18.52 6.54 -30.35
CA ALA A 28 -19.28 7.35 -31.31
C ALA A 28 -18.82 8.81 -31.35
N VAL A 29 -18.56 9.38 -30.17
CA VAL A 29 -18.06 10.76 -30.03
C VAL A 29 -16.68 10.88 -30.65
N PHE A 30 -15.78 9.94 -30.37
CA PHE A 30 -14.43 10.00 -30.93
C PHE A 30 -14.41 9.80 -32.44
N GLY A 31 -15.18 8.86 -33.00
CA GLY A 31 -15.34 8.70 -34.45
C GLY A 31 -15.90 9.95 -35.13
N THR A 32 -16.93 10.57 -34.54
CA THR A 32 -17.48 11.84 -35.01
C THR A 32 -16.44 12.96 -34.97
N TRP A 33 -15.69 13.05 -33.87
CA TRP A 33 -14.64 14.05 -33.71
C TRP A 33 -13.51 13.85 -34.74
N LEU A 34 -13.04 12.62 -34.96
CA LEU A 34 -12.04 12.33 -36.00
C LEU A 34 -12.50 12.76 -37.39
N LYS A 35 -13.74 12.47 -37.77
CA LYS A 35 -14.32 12.92 -39.04
C LYS A 35 -14.36 14.44 -39.16
N SER A 36 -14.67 15.16 -38.08
CA SER A 36 -14.62 16.64 -38.05
C SER A 36 -13.21 17.20 -38.28
N LYS A 37 -12.17 16.39 -38.03
CA LYS A 37 -10.76 16.69 -38.32
C LYS A 37 -10.29 16.14 -39.67
N ASN A 38 -11.23 15.72 -40.54
CA ASN A 38 -10.96 15.07 -41.84
C ASN A 38 -10.14 13.78 -41.73
N LYS A 39 -10.28 13.03 -40.62
CA LYS A 39 -9.65 11.72 -40.41
C LYS A 39 -10.69 10.61 -40.59
N THR A 40 -10.62 9.88 -41.69
CA THR A 40 -11.63 8.87 -42.09
C THR A 40 -11.06 7.46 -42.31
N GLY A 41 -9.79 7.24 -41.99
CA GLY A 41 -9.13 5.92 -42.00
C GLY A 41 -9.54 5.01 -40.84
N PHE A 42 -8.74 3.97 -40.58
CA PHE A 42 -8.97 3.03 -39.49
C PHE A 42 -8.72 3.68 -38.13
N VAL A 43 -9.53 3.35 -37.13
CA VAL A 43 -9.23 3.64 -35.73
C VAL A 43 -8.48 2.43 -35.16
N ALA A 44 -7.21 2.63 -34.81
CA ALA A 44 -6.42 1.60 -34.15
C ALA A 44 -6.83 1.54 -32.67
N ILE A 45 -7.12 0.36 -32.14
CA ILE A 45 -7.51 0.18 -30.74
C ILE A 45 -6.69 -0.92 -30.09
N ALA A 46 -6.17 -0.65 -28.90
CA ALA A 46 -5.40 -1.60 -28.10
C ALA A 46 -5.78 -1.50 -26.63
N ASN A 47 -5.29 -2.44 -25.83
CA ASN A 47 -5.52 -2.43 -24.40
C ASN A 47 -4.35 -2.97 -23.57
N ASP A 48 -4.32 -2.61 -22.29
CA ASP A 48 -3.48 -3.30 -21.29
C ASP A 48 -4.14 -4.62 -20.82
N PRO A 49 -3.44 -5.53 -20.11
CA PRO A 49 -3.97 -6.85 -19.79
C PRO A 49 -4.95 -6.88 -18.60
N ARG A 50 -5.55 -5.74 -18.22
CA ARG A 50 -6.59 -5.74 -17.17
C ARG A 50 -7.78 -6.59 -17.58
N GLU A 51 -8.37 -7.30 -16.63
CA GLU A 51 -9.57 -8.13 -16.84
C GLU A 51 -10.75 -7.34 -17.42
N SER A 52 -10.90 -6.07 -17.02
CA SER A 52 -11.98 -5.20 -17.53
C SER A 52 -11.73 -4.63 -18.93
N SER A 53 -10.49 -4.65 -19.41
CA SER A 53 -10.10 -4.01 -20.67
C SER A 53 -10.77 -4.60 -21.91
N PRO A 54 -10.88 -5.94 -22.10
CA PRO A 54 -11.60 -6.52 -23.22
C PRO A 54 -13.06 -6.07 -23.35
N ARG A 55 -13.79 -6.00 -22.22
CA ARG A 55 -15.18 -5.51 -22.20
C ARG A 55 -15.25 -4.05 -22.63
N ILE A 56 -14.42 -3.20 -22.04
CA ILE A 56 -14.39 -1.76 -22.34
C ILE A 56 -14.06 -1.54 -23.82
N LYS A 57 -13.04 -2.24 -24.33
CA LYS A 57 -12.63 -2.21 -25.74
C LYS A 57 -13.79 -2.59 -26.67
N ASP A 58 -14.42 -3.75 -26.46
CA ASP A 58 -15.55 -4.22 -27.29
C ASP A 58 -16.71 -3.20 -27.32
N GLN A 59 -17.03 -2.58 -26.19
CA GLN A 59 -18.12 -1.60 -26.15
C GLN A 59 -17.75 -0.26 -26.80
N ILE A 60 -16.49 0.17 -26.75
CA ILE A 60 -16.01 1.33 -27.52
C ILE A 60 -16.08 1.02 -29.02
N ILE A 61 -15.63 -0.17 -29.44
CA ILE A 61 -15.69 -0.62 -30.84
C ILE A 61 -17.12 -0.53 -31.38
N ARG A 62 -18.10 -1.05 -30.64
CA ARG A 62 -19.53 -0.99 -31.03
C ARG A 62 -20.10 0.42 -31.17
N GLY A 63 -19.42 1.42 -30.60
CA GLY A 63 -19.81 2.83 -30.73
C GLY A 63 -19.21 3.53 -31.95
N LEU A 64 -18.10 3.02 -32.50
CA LEU A 64 -17.39 3.67 -33.60
C LEU A 64 -18.18 3.55 -34.91
N ASP A 65 -18.05 4.57 -35.75
CA ASP A 65 -18.62 4.59 -37.10
C ASP A 65 -17.54 4.66 -38.20
N LEU A 66 -16.31 4.38 -37.81
CA LEU A 66 -15.13 4.24 -38.65
C LEU A 66 -14.64 2.78 -38.58
N PRO A 67 -13.95 2.28 -39.62
CA PRO A 67 -13.39 0.93 -39.57
C PRO A 67 -12.34 0.82 -38.45
N VAL A 68 -12.21 -0.36 -37.85
CA VAL A 68 -11.38 -0.58 -36.66
C VAL A 68 -10.25 -1.56 -36.95
N LEU A 69 -9.07 -1.27 -36.42
CA LEU A 69 -7.92 -2.17 -36.36
C LEU A 69 -7.65 -2.50 -34.88
N ASP A 70 -7.98 -3.70 -34.45
CA ASP A 70 -7.73 -4.18 -33.08
C ASP A 70 -6.33 -4.80 -32.99
N GLU A 71 -5.44 -4.11 -32.29
CA GLU A 71 -4.02 -4.45 -32.09
C GLU A 71 -3.79 -5.30 -30.83
N GLY A 72 -4.86 -5.77 -30.18
CA GLY A 72 -4.76 -6.63 -29.00
C GLY A 72 -4.09 -5.95 -27.80
N VAL A 73 -3.19 -6.69 -27.13
CA VAL A 73 -2.45 -6.21 -25.97
C VAL A 73 -1.08 -5.70 -26.41
N VAL A 74 -0.93 -4.37 -26.51
CA VAL A 74 0.33 -3.70 -26.83
C VAL A 74 0.58 -2.51 -25.91
N PRO A 75 1.84 -2.12 -25.65
CA PRO A 75 2.17 -0.93 -24.88
C PRO A 75 1.54 0.32 -25.49
N THR A 76 1.16 1.27 -24.64
CA THR A 76 0.74 2.62 -25.07
C THR A 76 1.72 3.25 -26.08
N PRO A 77 3.06 3.21 -25.88
CA PRO A 77 4.00 3.74 -26.89
C PRO A 77 3.98 2.98 -28.23
N ALA A 78 3.72 1.67 -28.24
CA ALA A 78 3.62 0.90 -29.47
C ALA A 78 2.44 1.36 -30.32
N LEU A 79 1.25 1.50 -29.71
CA LEU A 79 0.07 2.05 -30.40
C LEU A 79 0.32 3.49 -30.85
N THR A 80 0.96 4.31 -30.02
CA THR A 80 1.28 5.72 -30.33
C THR A 80 2.21 5.82 -31.56
N TYR A 81 3.27 5.02 -31.59
CA TYR A 81 4.20 4.96 -32.72
C TYR A 81 3.52 4.43 -33.99
N PHE A 82 2.64 3.44 -33.85
CA PHE A 82 1.89 2.89 -34.98
C PHE A 82 0.93 3.92 -35.60
N VAL A 83 0.16 4.65 -34.78
CA VAL A 83 -0.72 5.75 -35.23
C VAL A 83 0.09 6.84 -35.94
N LYS A 84 1.30 7.16 -35.45
CA LYS A 84 2.18 8.17 -36.07
C LYS A 84 2.64 7.78 -37.48
N ASN A 85 3.00 6.51 -37.67
CA ASN A 85 3.73 6.05 -38.86
C ASN A 85 2.86 5.29 -39.88
N SER A 86 1.55 5.19 -39.63
CA SER A 86 0.62 4.48 -40.49
C SER A 86 -0.43 5.44 -41.09
N PRO A 87 -0.24 5.92 -42.33
CA PRO A 87 -1.13 6.92 -42.96
C PRO A 87 -2.60 6.49 -43.07
N GLN A 88 -2.87 5.19 -43.05
CA GLN A 88 -4.22 4.62 -43.07
C GLN A 88 -4.96 4.71 -41.73
N ILE A 89 -4.27 5.09 -40.65
CA ILE A 89 -4.84 5.20 -39.30
C ILE A 89 -5.33 6.64 -39.07
N ALA A 90 -6.62 6.79 -38.77
CA ALA A 90 -7.27 8.06 -38.45
C ALA A 90 -6.93 8.56 -37.03
N GLY A 91 -6.83 7.64 -36.09
CA GLY A 91 -6.60 7.90 -34.67
C GLY A 91 -6.45 6.59 -33.89
N GLY A 92 -6.12 6.71 -32.61
CA GLY A 92 -5.90 5.58 -31.71
C GLY A 92 -6.75 5.64 -30.45
N ILE A 93 -7.12 4.48 -29.91
CA ILE A 93 -7.75 4.34 -28.60
C ILE A 93 -6.95 3.33 -27.79
N MET A 94 -6.41 3.75 -26.64
CA MET A 94 -5.73 2.87 -25.71
C MET A 94 -6.61 2.68 -24.46
N VAL A 95 -7.13 1.46 -24.26
CA VAL A 95 -7.86 1.10 -23.03
C VAL A 95 -6.86 0.70 -21.96
N THR A 96 -6.64 1.58 -20.99
CA THR A 96 -5.67 1.35 -19.92
C THR A 96 -5.88 2.24 -18.69
N GLY A 97 -5.68 1.65 -17.51
CA GLY A 97 -5.52 2.37 -16.25
C GLY A 97 -4.09 2.89 -15.99
N SER A 98 -3.12 2.55 -16.82
CA SER A 98 -1.68 2.74 -16.58
C SER A 98 -1.28 2.10 -15.24
N HIS A 99 -0.67 2.83 -14.31
CA HIS A 99 -0.17 2.35 -13.02
C HIS A 99 -1.23 2.06 -11.93
N ILE A 100 -2.53 2.34 -12.16
CA ILE A 100 -3.54 2.30 -11.08
C ILE A 100 -4.01 0.88 -10.69
N ALA A 101 -4.72 0.74 -9.57
CA ALA A 101 -5.24 -0.54 -9.07
C ALA A 101 -6.19 -1.26 -10.06
N ALA A 102 -6.31 -2.58 -9.92
CA ALA A 102 -7.00 -3.49 -10.86
C ALA A 102 -8.48 -3.14 -11.13
N HIS A 103 -9.20 -2.71 -10.09
CA HIS A 103 -10.64 -2.36 -10.16
C HIS A 103 -10.91 -1.02 -10.88
N LEU A 104 -9.86 -0.26 -11.19
CA LEU A 104 -9.92 0.96 -11.98
C LEU A 104 -9.40 0.68 -13.40
N ASN A 105 -9.90 1.44 -14.38
CA ASN A 105 -9.41 1.43 -15.75
C ASN A 105 -9.43 2.84 -16.33
N GLY A 106 -9.08 2.98 -17.61
CA GLY A 106 -9.03 4.24 -18.30
C GLY A 106 -9.06 4.11 -19.82
N VAL A 107 -9.15 5.27 -20.49
CA VAL A 107 -9.06 5.38 -21.95
C VAL A 107 -8.20 6.59 -22.30
N LYS A 108 -7.15 6.39 -23.10
CA LYS A 108 -6.40 7.46 -23.76
C LYS A 108 -6.79 7.51 -25.23
N LEU A 109 -7.02 8.70 -25.75
CA LEU A 109 -7.35 8.93 -27.15
C LEU A 109 -6.14 9.54 -27.85
N LEU A 110 -5.82 9.05 -29.05
CA LEU A 110 -4.64 9.42 -29.81
C LEU A 110 -5.02 9.98 -31.18
N VAL A 111 -4.33 11.03 -31.62
CA VAL A 111 -4.44 11.58 -32.98
C VAL A 111 -3.05 12.01 -33.43
N ASP A 112 -2.73 11.81 -34.72
CA ASP A 112 -1.44 12.21 -35.30
C ASP A 112 -0.21 11.70 -34.53
N GLY A 113 -0.32 10.52 -33.91
CA GLY A 113 0.78 9.88 -33.19
C GLY A 113 1.04 10.42 -31.78
N GLU A 114 0.05 11.07 -31.17
CA GLU A 114 0.15 11.64 -29.82
C GLU A 114 -1.19 11.55 -29.08
N GLU A 115 -1.15 11.66 -27.76
CA GLU A 115 -2.37 11.84 -26.96
C GLU A 115 -3.04 13.17 -27.35
N ILE A 116 -4.38 13.16 -27.41
CA ILE A 116 -5.17 14.35 -27.74
C ILE A 116 -4.80 15.54 -26.82
N SER A 117 -4.74 16.74 -27.42
CA SER A 117 -4.39 17.96 -26.69
C SER A 117 -5.50 18.40 -25.73
N LYS A 118 -5.21 19.32 -24.81
CA LYS A 118 -6.23 19.93 -23.94
C LYS A 118 -7.34 20.66 -24.71
N ILE A 119 -7.04 21.18 -25.90
CA ILE A 119 -8.05 21.78 -26.77
C ILE A 119 -8.96 20.70 -27.35
N HIS A 120 -8.38 19.58 -27.80
CA HIS A 120 -9.15 18.44 -28.30
C HIS A 120 -10.03 17.80 -27.22
N GLU A 121 -9.54 17.71 -25.97
CA GLU A 121 -10.34 17.24 -24.83
C GLU A 121 -11.63 18.07 -24.68
N LEU A 122 -11.55 19.40 -24.72
CA LEU A 122 -12.72 20.27 -24.61
C LEU A 122 -13.73 20.07 -25.75
N GLU A 123 -13.24 19.96 -26.99
CA GLU A 123 -14.08 19.67 -28.16
C GLU A 123 -14.81 18.32 -28.01
N ILE A 124 -14.11 17.29 -27.51
CA ILE A 124 -14.67 15.96 -27.29
C ILE A 124 -15.67 15.96 -26.13
N GLU A 125 -15.41 16.69 -25.04
CA GLU A 125 -16.35 16.84 -23.92
C GLU A 125 -17.64 17.55 -24.31
N GLU A 126 -17.54 18.56 -25.18
CA GLU A 126 -18.70 19.26 -25.75
C GLU A 126 -19.52 18.33 -26.63
N LEU A 127 -18.88 17.60 -27.55
CA LEU A 127 -19.55 16.58 -28.36
C LEU A 127 -20.18 15.48 -27.49
N PHE A 128 -19.48 15.03 -26.47
CA PHE A 128 -19.99 14.02 -25.52
C PHE A 128 -21.23 14.53 -24.79
N SER A 129 -21.30 15.82 -24.46
CA SER A 129 -22.46 16.40 -23.79
C SER A 129 -23.69 16.49 -24.70
N ASN A 130 -23.48 16.74 -25.99
CA ASN A 130 -24.54 17.03 -26.96
C ASN A 130 -25.03 15.80 -27.75
N LEU A 131 -24.24 14.72 -27.84
CA LEU A 131 -24.60 13.53 -28.59
C LEU A 131 -25.66 12.69 -27.85
N ASP A 132 -26.86 12.56 -28.46
CA ASP A 132 -27.93 11.68 -27.96
C ASP A 132 -27.49 10.22 -28.10
N ALA A 133 -27.53 9.47 -27.00
CA ALA A 133 -27.16 8.07 -26.92
C ALA A 133 -28.05 7.13 -27.76
N ARG A 134 -29.13 7.64 -28.37
CA ARG A 134 -30.04 6.83 -29.20
C ARG A 134 -29.68 6.79 -30.68
N ARG A 135 -28.55 7.39 -31.08
CA ARG A 135 -28.08 7.46 -32.48
C ARG A 135 -26.78 6.67 -32.75
N TYR A 136 -26.63 5.49 -32.14
CA TYR A 136 -25.53 4.59 -32.54
C TYR A 136 -25.93 3.85 -33.82
N SER A 137 -25.06 3.86 -34.83
CA SER A 137 -25.24 2.97 -35.98
C SER A 137 -25.14 1.52 -35.49
N LEU A 138 -26.13 0.71 -35.84
CA LEU A 138 -26.12 -0.75 -35.63
C LEU A 138 -25.50 -1.49 -36.82
N ASP A 139 -24.94 -0.75 -37.80
CA ASP A 139 -24.33 -1.35 -38.97
C ASP A 139 -23.08 -2.14 -38.58
N ALA A 140 -22.80 -3.22 -39.30
CA ALA A 140 -21.61 -4.01 -39.07
C ALA A 140 -20.36 -3.17 -39.36
N ILE A 141 -19.60 -2.86 -38.30
CA ILE A 141 -18.31 -2.18 -38.41
C ILE A 141 -17.30 -3.15 -38.99
N ASN A 142 -16.50 -2.69 -39.96
CA ASN A 142 -15.37 -3.45 -40.47
C ASN A 142 -14.26 -3.48 -39.41
N ILE A 143 -14.13 -4.62 -38.71
CA ILE A 143 -13.10 -4.86 -37.70
C ILE A 143 -12.07 -5.81 -38.28
N LYS A 144 -10.79 -5.42 -38.20
CA LYS A 144 -9.64 -6.27 -38.50
C LYS A 144 -8.85 -6.48 -37.22
N TYR A 145 -8.26 -7.67 -37.08
CA TYR A 145 -7.36 -8.02 -35.99
C TYR A 145 -5.98 -8.26 -36.59
N ASP A 146 -4.95 -7.56 -36.10
CA ASP A 146 -3.57 -7.80 -36.48
C ASP A 146 -2.57 -7.36 -35.38
N ASP A 147 -1.29 -7.63 -35.60
CA ASP A 147 -0.20 -7.33 -34.66
C ASP A 147 0.78 -6.27 -35.23
N SER A 148 0.31 -5.40 -36.14
CA SER A 148 1.16 -4.46 -36.88
C SER A 148 1.85 -3.46 -35.95
N ALA A 149 1.15 -2.99 -34.91
CA ALA A 149 1.72 -2.08 -33.92
C ALA A 149 2.85 -2.74 -33.12
N LYS A 150 2.69 -4.03 -32.75
CA LYS A 150 3.70 -4.82 -32.05
C LYS A 150 4.95 -4.98 -32.90
N GLU A 151 4.81 -5.43 -34.15
CA GLU A 151 5.94 -5.66 -35.06
C GLU A 151 6.68 -4.37 -35.42
N MET A 152 5.93 -3.30 -35.71
CA MET A 152 6.50 -1.99 -36.02
C MET A 152 7.30 -1.44 -34.83
N TYR A 153 6.78 -1.58 -33.61
CA TYR A 153 7.46 -1.14 -32.40
C TYR A 153 8.68 -2.00 -32.06
N LEU A 154 8.60 -3.33 -32.21
CA LEU A 154 9.77 -4.21 -32.08
C LEU A 154 10.88 -3.83 -33.08
N SER A 155 10.52 -3.56 -34.34
CA SER A 155 11.48 -3.10 -35.35
C SER A 155 12.13 -1.76 -34.97
N LEU A 156 11.36 -0.80 -34.43
CA LEU A 156 11.91 0.44 -33.89
C LEU A 156 12.93 0.15 -32.79
N LEU A 157 12.55 -0.63 -31.77
CA LEU A 157 13.43 -0.93 -30.63
C LEU A 157 14.72 -1.63 -31.05
N ARG A 158 14.64 -2.59 -32.00
CA ARG A 158 15.82 -3.23 -32.60
C ARG A 158 16.71 -2.22 -33.32
N SER A 159 16.12 -1.30 -34.10
CA SER A 159 16.88 -0.29 -34.85
C SER A 159 17.57 0.73 -33.94
N LEU A 160 17.03 0.97 -32.74
CA LEU A 160 17.63 1.86 -31.74
C LEU A 160 18.76 1.19 -30.96
N ALA A 161 18.81 -0.14 -30.92
CA ALA A 161 19.79 -0.87 -30.11
C ALA A 161 21.19 -0.82 -30.75
N ASP A 162 22.18 -0.44 -29.95
CA ASP A 162 23.60 -0.54 -30.30
C ASP A 162 24.12 -1.93 -29.90
N ALA A 163 23.64 -2.98 -30.56
CA ALA A 163 24.06 -4.36 -30.33
C ALA A 163 25.37 -4.70 -31.07
N PRO A 164 26.19 -5.65 -30.58
CA PRO A 164 26.01 -6.43 -29.36
C PRO A 164 26.28 -5.60 -28.10
N TYR A 165 25.53 -5.87 -27.04
CA TYR A 165 25.80 -5.36 -25.71
C TYR A 165 26.86 -6.22 -25.00
N PRO A 166 27.51 -5.71 -23.94
CA PRO A 166 28.29 -6.56 -23.04
C PRO A 166 27.44 -7.71 -22.50
N ALA A 167 28.09 -8.76 -21.99
CA ALA A 167 27.43 -9.92 -21.37
C ALA A 167 26.82 -9.56 -20.01
N TRP A 168 25.86 -8.64 -20.03
CA TRP A 168 25.11 -8.21 -18.87
C TRP A 168 24.04 -9.23 -18.53
N LYS A 169 23.92 -9.51 -17.25
CA LYS A 169 22.78 -10.19 -16.68
C LYS A 169 21.75 -9.16 -16.26
N ILE A 170 20.57 -9.19 -16.87
CA ILE A 170 19.50 -8.23 -16.63
C ILE A 170 18.38 -8.91 -15.84
N VAL A 171 17.79 -8.21 -14.88
CA VAL A 171 16.50 -8.63 -14.30
C VAL A 171 15.41 -7.69 -14.80
N VAL A 172 14.28 -8.24 -15.19
CA VAL A 172 13.15 -7.47 -15.73
C VAL A 172 11.86 -7.75 -14.95
N ASP A 173 11.14 -6.69 -14.59
CA ASP A 173 9.76 -6.73 -14.10
C ASP A 173 8.86 -6.01 -15.10
N THR A 174 7.99 -6.75 -15.79
CA THR A 174 7.07 -6.16 -16.76
C THR A 174 5.70 -5.86 -16.18
N ALA A 175 5.52 -5.99 -14.86
CA ALA A 175 4.24 -5.86 -14.16
C ALA A 175 3.15 -6.85 -14.61
N ASN A 176 3.51 -7.94 -15.30
CA ASN A 176 2.58 -8.74 -16.10
C ASN A 176 1.79 -7.88 -17.11
N GLY A 177 2.37 -6.74 -17.50
CA GLY A 177 1.78 -5.69 -18.31
C GLY A 177 2.09 -5.84 -19.80
N ALA A 178 1.74 -4.81 -20.56
CA ALA A 178 1.76 -4.81 -22.01
C ALA A 178 3.17 -4.90 -22.64
N GLN A 179 4.23 -4.56 -21.90
CA GLN A 179 5.63 -4.70 -22.38
C GLN A 179 6.15 -6.14 -22.37
N THR A 180 5.44 -7.08 -21.74
CA THR A 180 5.89 -8.45 -21.52
C THR A 180 6.41 -9.13 -22.79
N ASP A 181 5.58 -9.25 -23.82
CA ASP A 181 5.96 -9.95 -25.03
C ASP A 181 7.07 -9.24 -25.81
N ILE A 182 6.98 -7.91 -25.87
CA ILE A 182 7.91 -7.07 -26.64
C ILE A 182 9.31 -7.11 -26.03
N ILE A 183 9.43 -6.89 -24.72
CA ILE A 183 10.74 -6.84 -24.06
C ILE A 183 11.40 -8.22 -24.04
N ARG A 184 10.62 -9.29 -23.82
CA ARG A 184 11.14 -10.66 -23.87
C ARG A 184 11.67 -11.01 -25.26
N GLN A 185 10.90 -10.73 -26.31
CA GLN A 185 11.34 -10.97 -27.69
C GLN A 185 12.57 -10.12 -28.03
N LEU A 186 12.54 -8.84 -27.67
CA LEU A 186 13.65 -7.92 -27.92
C LEU A 186 14.94 -8.36 -27.23
N PHE A 187 14.89 -8.81 -25.97
CA PHE A 187 16.09 -9.27 -25.28
C PHE A 187 16.66 -10.55 -25.87
N ILE A 188 15.80 -11.46 -26.36
CA ILE A 188 16.22 -12.63 -27.14
C ILE A 188 16.92 -12.19 -28.43
N ASP A 189 16.31 -11.29 -29.20
CA ASP A 189 16.85 -10.80 -30.47
C ASP A 189 18.20 -10.08 -30.31
N LEU A 190 18.39 -9.39 -29.18
CA LEU A 190 19.61 -8.66 -28.84
C LEU A 190 20.64 -9.52 -28.11
N ASN A 191 20.35 -10.81 -27.90
CA ASN A 191 21.20 -11.78 -27.21
C ASN A 191 21.63 -11.31 -25.80
N LEU A 192 20.67 -10.76 -25.03
CA LEU A 192 20.84 -10.36 -23.64
C LEU A 192 20.45 -11.52 -22.70
N ASP A 193 21.26 -11.77 -21.68
CA ASP A 193 20.91 -12.70 -20.59
C ASP A 193 19.94 -12.00 -19.64
N TYR A 194 18.74 -12.56 -19.45
CA TYR A 194 17.75 -11.95 -18.59
C TYR A 194 16.95 -12.94 -17.73
N ILE A 195 16.53 -12.46 -16.56
CA ILE A 195 15.64 -13.13 -15.61
C ILE A 195 14.40 -12.27 -15.42
N CYS A 196 13.23 -12.89 -15.40
CA CYS A 196 11.97 -12.22 -15.09
C CYS A 196 11.67 -12.30 -13.59
N THR A 197 11.21 -11.20 -12.98
CA THR A 197 10.53 -11.23 -11.68
C THR A 197 9.01 -11.27 -11.84
N GLY A 198 8.35 -12.00 -10.95
CA GLY A 198 6.94 -12.33 -11.11
C GLY A 198 6.72 -13.35 -12.24
N PHE A 199 5.57 -13.29 -12.89
CA PHE A 199 5.25 -14.19 -14.00
C PHE A 199 5.81 -13.66 -15.34
N CYS A 200 5.85 -12.33 -15.50
CA CYS A 200 6.11 -11.69 -16.80
C CYS A 200 5.29 -12.38 -17.89
N ASP A 201 3.98 -12.40 -17.66
CA ASP A 201 2.98 -13.09 -18.47
C ASP A 201 1.73 -12.21 -18.56
N ILE A 202 1.34 -11.83 -19.78
CA ILE A 202 0.14 -11.03 -20.05
C ILE A 202 -1.16 -11.76 -19.69
N GLN A 203 -1.12 -13.09 -19.55
CA GLN A 203 -2.25 -13.93 -19.15
C GLN A 203 -2.25 -14.24 -17.65
N SER A 204 -1.32 -13.67 -16.89
CA SER A 204 -1.22 -13.88 -15.44
C SER A 204 -2.56 -13.55 -14.75
N PRO A 205 -3.09 -14.45 -13.90
CA PRO A 205 -4.27 -14.14 -13.08
C PRO A 205 -3.96 -13.10 -11.99
N ASN A 206 -2.68 -12.81 -11.76
CA ASN A 206 -2.22 -11.86 -10.76
C ASN A 206 -1.92 -10.51 -11.43
N PHE A 207 -2.90 -9.61 -11.39
CA PHE A 207 -2.74 -8.23 -11.81
C PHE A 207 -2.47 -7.32 -10.59
N ALA A 208 -1.38 -6.57 -10.65
CA ALA A 208 -1.09 -5.50 -9.71
C ALA A 208 -0.67 -4.24 -10.48
N GLY A 209 -1.27 -3.10 -10.13
CA GLY A 209 -0.74 -1.82 -10.59
C GLY A 209 0.69 -1.64 -10.08
N ARG A 210 1.55 -1.01 -10.88
CA ARG A 210 2.93 -0.68 -10.52
C ARG A 210 3.13 0.81 -10.65
N ASP A 211 3.39 1.50 -9.53
CA ASP A 211 3.72 2.92 -9.55
C ASP A 211 5.25 3.10 -9.62
N THR A 212 5.75 3.62 -10.74
CA THR A 212 7.17 3.88 -10.98
C THR A 212 7.76 4.98 -10.09
N GLU A 213 6.94 5.70 -9.32
CA GLU A 213 7.41 6.62 -8.28
C GLU A 213 7.50 5.95 -6.89
N LYS A 214 7.07 4.69 -6.75
CA LYS A 214 7.00 3.95 -5.48
C LYS A 214 8.01 2.79 -5.45
N PRO A 215 9.19 2.97 -4.81
CA PRO A 215 10.25 1.97 -4.80
C PRO A 215 9.82 0.58 -4.28
N SER A 216 8.88 0.52 -3.33
CA SER A 216 8.40 -0.75 -2.77
C SER A 216 7.74 -1.66 -3.81
N ASP A 217 7.16 -1.08 -4.86
CA ASP A 217 6.50 -1.84 -5.93
C ASP A 217 7.51 -2.61 -6.79
N TYR A 218 8.82 -2.34 -6.67
CA TYR A 218 9.89 -3.03 -7.40
C TYR A 218 10.88 -3.74 -6.46
N SER A 219 10.43 -4.06 -5.24
CA SER A 219 11.26 -4.74 -4.24
C SER A 219 11.67 -6.16 -4.62
N ASP A 220 10.83 -6.90 -5.35
CA ASP A 220 11.18 -8.22 -5.88
C ASP A 220 12.24 -8.12 -6.98
N LEU A 221 12.13 -7.11 -7.85
CA LEU A 221 13.15 -6.77 -8.85
C LEU A 221 14.49 -6.46 -8.16
N ALA A 222 14.48 -5.62 -7.12
CA ALA A 222 15.69 -5.32 -6.32
C ALA A 222 16.31 -6.58 -5.70
N ARG A 223 15.46 -7.45 -5.14
CA ARG A 223 15.90 -8.69 -4.49
C ARG A 223 16.54 -9.64 -5.49
N GLU A 224 15.91 -9.85 -6.63
CA GLU A 224 16.40 -10.78 -7.65
C GLU A 224 17.72 -10.30 -8.24
N ILE A 225 17.94 -8.99 -8.38
CA ILE A 225 19.24 -8.44 -8.78
C ILE A 225 20.34 -8.84 -7.80
N LEU A 226 20.08 -8.71 -6.49
CA LEU A 226 21.05 -9.08 -5.45
C LEU A 226 21.30 -10.59 -5.39
N LEU A 227 20.24 -11.40 -5.49
CA LEU A 227 20.33 -12.87 -5.44
C LEU A 227 21.07 -13.42 -6.65
N SER A 228 20.75 -12.90 -7.83
CA SER A 228 21.29 -13.38 -9.11
C SER A 228 22.61 -12.70 -9.48
N LYS A 229 23.04 -11.69 -8.71
CA LYS A 229 24.19 -10.80 -8.98
C LYS A 229 24.11 -10.16 -10.36
N ALA A 230 22.93 -9.66 -10.71
CA ALA A 230 22.68 -9.03 -12.00
C ALA A 230 23.32 -7.63 -12.10
N ASP A 231 23.58 -7.20 -13.33
CA ASP A 231 24.21 -5.91 -13.64
C ASP A 231 23.20 -4.75 -13.70
N LEU A 232 21.93 -5.06 -13.98
CA LEU A 232 20.88 -4.06 -14.14
C LEU A 232 19.49 -4.65 -13.92
N GLY A 233 18.63 -3.90 -13.23
CA GLY A 233 17.19 -4.10 -13.18
C GLY A 233 16.44 -3.14 -14.09
N ILE A 234 15.41 -3.64 -14.78
CA ILE A 234 14.50 -2.83 -15.62
C ILE A 234 13.06 -3.14 -15.20
N GLY A 235 12.33 -2.13 -14.71
CA GLY A 235 10.94 -2.26 -14.28
C GLY A 235 10.00 -1.38 -15.10
N PHE A 236 8.91 -1.94 -15.61
CA PHE A 236 7.88 -1.20 -16.35
C PHE A 236 6.60 -1.03 -15.54
N ASP A 237 5.84 0.03 -15.84
CA ASP A 237 4.44 0.07 -15.46
C ASP A 237 3.57 -0.75 -16.42
N VAL A 238 2.29 -0.92 -16.08
CA VAL A 238 1.41 -1.89 -16.75
C VAL A 238 1.23 -1.60 -18.24
N ASP A 239 1.08 -0.33 -18.65
CA ASP A 239 0.88 0.03 -20.05
C ASP A 239 2.19 0.37 -20.78
N GLY A 240 3.32 0.27 -20.08
CA GLY A 240 4.65 0.29 -20.69
C GLY A 240 5.13 1.66 -21.13
N ASP A 241 4.46 2.73 -20.73
CA ASP A 241 4.84 4.10 -21.07
C ASP A 241 5.90 4.67 -20.10
N ARG A 242 6.10 4.03 -18.95
CA ARG A 242 7.15 4.36 -17.97
C ARG A 242 8.10 3.19 -17.76
N VAL A 243 9.33 3.53 -17.39
CA VAL A 243 10.35 2.57 -17.00
C VAL A 243 11.17 3.13 -15.84
N ILE A 244 11.56 2.25 -14.92
CA ILE A 244 12.51 2.52 -13.84
C ILE A 244 13.66 1.54 -13.91
N PHE A 245 14.72 1.87 -13.18
CA PHE A 245 15.92 1.05 -13.15
C PHE A 245 16.36 0.81 -11.71
N ILE A 246 16.95 -0.35 -11.49
CA ILE A 246 17.60 -0.69 -10.23
C ILE A 246 19.05 -1.02 -10.58
N ASP A 247 19.99 -0.40 -9.89
CA ASP A 247 21.41 -0.63 -10.16
C ASP A 247 21.87 -1.99 -9.63
N GLN A 248 23.11 -2.37 -9.96
CA GLN A 248 23.70 -3.66 -9.57
C GLN A 248 23.88 -3.85 -8.05
N THR A 249 23.66 -2.79 -7.25
CA THR A 249 23.68 -2.85 -5.78
C THR A 249 22.28 -3.02 -5.19
N GLY A 250 21.25 -3.21 -6.02
CA GLY A 250 19.86 -3.32 -5.60
C GLY A 250 19.22 -1.96 -5.25
N LYS A 251 19.88 -0.84 -5.56
CA LYS A 251 19.36 0.50 -5.27
C LYS A 251 18.40 0.95 -6.36
N PHE A 252 17.18 1.30 -5.95
CA PHE A 252 16.19 1.91 -6.82
C PHE A 252 16.65 3.29 -7.30
N VAL A 253 16.62 3.50 -8.61
CA VAL A 253 16.95 4.79 -9.22
C VAL A 253 15.66 5.50 -9.64
N PRO A 254 15.35 6.67 -9.04
CA PRO A 254 14.21 7.47 -9.45
C PRO A 254 14.23 7.81 -10.94
N GLY A 255 13.05 7.85 -11.56
CA GLY A 255 12.92 8.08 -13.00
C GLY A 255 13.47 9.43 -13.48
N ASP A 256 13.36 10.48 -12.67
CA ASP A 256 14.00 11.78 -12.95
C ASP A 256 15.53 11.71 -12.97
N TYR A 257 16.16 10.84 -12.20
CA TYR A 257 17.62 10.62 -12.25
C TYR A 257 18.05 9.92 -13.53
N THR A 258 17.35 8.85 -13.94
CA THR A 258 17.66 8.14 -15.19
C THR A 258 17.41 9.02 -16.40
N CYS A 259 16.32 9.80 -16.38
CA CYS A 259 16.03 10.77 -17.43
C CYS A 259 17.01 11.95 -17.42
N THR A 260 17.48 12.41 -16.26
CA THR A 260 18.53 13.44 -16.17
C THR A 260 19.87 12.94 -16.73
N LEU A 261 20.21 11.67 -16.47
CA LEU A 261 21.38 11.04 -17.07
C LEU A 261 21.27 10.99 -18.61
N LEU A 262 20.12 10.58 -19.14
CA LEU A 262 19.85 10.63 -20.59
C LEU A 262 19.90 12.07 -21.13
N ALA A 263 19.28 13.03 -20.43
CA ALA A 263 19.27 14.44 -20.81
C ALA A 263 20.69 15.00 -20.91
N LYS A 264 21.58 14.68 -19.96
CA LYS A 264 22.98 15.09 -19.96
C LYS A 264 23.72 14.62 -21.22
N HIS A 265 23.43 13.41 -21.69
CA HIS A 265 24.09 12.80 -22.85
C HIS A 265 23.32 12.95 -24.18
N SER A 266 22.10 13.49 -24.14
CA SER A 266 21.29 13.80 -25.32
C SER A 266 21.90 14.92 -26.17
N SER A 267 21.59 14.97 -27.46
CA SER A 267 21.92 16.11 -28.33
C SER A 267 21.00 17.31 -28.12
N SER A 268 19.88 17.16 -27.40
CA SER A 268 18.93 18.25 -27.14
C SER A 268 19.59 19.35 -26.31
N ALA A 269 19.64 20.58 -26.83
CA ALA A 269 20.15 21.75 -26.09
C ALA A 269 19.18 22.25 -25.02
N VAL A 270 17.88 21.96 -25.21
CA VAL A 270 16.78 22.37 -24.35
C VAL A 270 16.08 21.13 -23.81
N ILE A 271 15.81 21.08 -22.52
CA ILE A 271 15.10 19.98 -21.86
C ILE A 271 13.79 20.50 -21.27
N VAL A 272 12.72 19.73 -21.41
CA VAL A 272 11.40 20.08 -20.86
C VAL A 272 10.98 19.04 -19.83
N THR A 273 10.59 19.48 -18.65
CA THR A 273 10.22 18.58 -17.56
C THR A 273 9.32 19.29 -16.54
N PRO A 274 8.40 18.62 -15.83
CA PRO A 274 7.53 19.29 -14.87
C PRO A 274 8.27 19.95 -13.70
N ILE A 275 7.59 20.88 -13.02
CA ILE A 275 8.08 21.52 -11.78
C ILE A 275 8.33 20.53 -10.62
N SER A 276 7.77 19.31 -10.70
CA SER A 276 7.89 18.25 -9.68
C SER A 276 9.13 17.37 -9.82
N THR A 277 9.93 17.54 -10.88
CA THR A 277 11.17 16.76 -11.07
C THR A 277 12.35 17.38 -10.33
N SER A 278 13.32 16.53 -9.97
CA SER A 278 14.50 16.95 -9.22
C SER A 278 15.24 18.14 -9.80
N SER A 279 15.83 18.96 -8.92
CA SER A 279 16.73 20.05 -9.32
C SER A 279 18.02 19.53 -9.95
N ALA A 280 18.34 18.23 -9.85
CA ALA A 280 19.49 17.61 -10.52
C ALA A 280 19.58 17.95 -12.02
N ILE A 281 18.42 18.09 -12.69
CA ILE A 281 18.35 18.47 -14.10
C ILE A 281 18.83 19.90 -14.37
N ASP A 282 18.77 20.81 -13.41
CA ASP A 282 19.16 22.20 -13.58
C ASP A 282 20.70 22.36 -13.57
N HIS A 283 21.44 21.33 -13.13
CA HIS A 283 22.90 21.33 -13.01
C HIS A 283 23.63 20.61 -14.15
N ILE A 284 22.93 20.10 -15.17
CA ILE A 284 23.59 19.37 -16.29
C ILE A 284 24.14 20.30 -17.39
N GLY A 285 24.06 21.63 -17.20
CA GLY A 285 24.56 22.63 -18.16
C GLY A 285 23.68 22.81 -19.41
N LYS A 286 22.40 22.43 -19.33
CA LYS A 286 21.42 22.60 -20.41
C LYS A 286 20.30 23.53 -19.99
N ARG A 287 19.63 24.16 -20.97
CA ARG A 287 18.48 25.02 -20.68
C ARG A 287 17.27 24.15 -20.34
N VAL A 288 16.69 24.35 -19.16
CA VAL A 288 15.52 23.60 -18.69
C VAL A 288 14.28 24.49 -18.72
N PHE A 289 13.18 23.98 -19.26
CA PHE A 289 11.85 24.59 -19.12
C PHE A 289 10.98 23.72 -18.22
N ARG A 290 10.41 24.35 -17.19
CA ARG A 290 9.50 23.71 -16.26
C ARG A 290 8.04 23.85 -16.72
N THR A 291 7.27 22.78 -16.63
CA THR A 291 5.83 22.76 -17.00
C THR A 291 4.95 22.34 -15.82
N PRO A 292 3.62 22.51 -15.92
CA PRO A 292 2.71 21.73 -15.10
C PRO A 292 2.93 20.23 -15.29
N VAL A 293 2.57 19.43 -14.29
CA VAL A 293 2.67 17.97 -14.32
C VAL A 293 1.70 17.41 -15.37
N GLY A 294 2.12 16.37 -16.10
CA GLY A 294 1.39 15.75 -17.18
C GLY A 294 2.21 15.69 -18.47
N SER A 295 2.29 14.51 -19.06
CA SER A 295 2.99 14.24 -20.32
C SER A 295 2.56 15.15 -21.48
N THR A 296 1.27 15.49 -21.57
CA THR A 296 0.73 16.37 -22.62
C THR A 296 1.25 17.82 -22.49
N ASN A 297 1.47 18.30 -21.26
CA ASN A 297 2.07 19.62 -21.02
C ASN A 297 3.56 19.64 -21.42
N VAL A 298 4.28 18.56 -21.10
CA VAL A 298 5.68 18.39 -21.51
C VAL A 298 5.79 18.36 -23.04
N ALA A 299 4.98 17.53 -23.71
CA ALA A 299 4.93 17.43 -25.17
C ALA A 299 4.64 18.77 -25.85
N ALA A 300 3.62 19.49 -25.38
CA ALA A 300 3.26 20.81 -25.92
C ALA A 300 4.41 21.81 -25.79
N LYS A 301 5.06 21.86 -24.61
CA LYS A 301 6.19 22.77 -24.40
C LYS A 301 7.42 22.35 -25.20
N MET A 302 7.67 21.06 -25.38
CA MET A 302 8.76 20.57 -26.24
C MET A 302 8.61 21.07 -27.67
N LYS A 303 7.40 21.04 -28.22
CA LYS A 303 7.10 21.59 -29.56
C LYS A 303 7.34 23.08 -29.62
N GLU A 304 6.85 23.82 -28.62
CA GLU A 304 6.99 25.28 -28.55
C GLU A 304 8.46 25.73 -28.56
N VAL A 305 9.33 25.02 -27.82
CA VAL A 305 10.74 25.41 -27.65
C VAL A 305 11.72 24.62 -28.53
N GLY A 306 11.22 23.76 -29.41
CA GLY A 306 12.04 22.92 -30.29
C GLY A 306 12.92 21.91 -29.55
N SER A 307 12.48 21.42 -28.38
CA SER A 307 13.21 20.41 -27.60
C SER A 307 13.04 19.01 -28.19
N THR A 308 14.13 18.24 -28.28
CA THR A 308 14.07 16.85 -28.73
C THR A 308 13.97 15.83 -27.60
N PHE A 309 14.13 16.27 -26.35
CA PHE A 309 14.05 15.42 -25.17
C PHE A 309 13.33 16.10 -24.00
N GLY A 310 12.32 15.44 -23.47
CA GLY A 310 11.64 15.82 -22.24
C GLY A 310 11.28 14.59 -21.42
N PHE A 311 10.84 14.78 -20.18
CA PHE A 311 10.46 13.67 -19.31
C PHE A 311 9.59 14.10 -18.14
N GLU A 312 8.96 13.12 -17.48
CA GLU A 312 8.31 13.29 -16.17
C GLU A 312 9.10 12.58 -15.05
N ALA A 313 8.82 12.91 -13.78
CA ALA A 313 9.52 12.34 -12.60
C ALA A 313 9.44 10.81 -12.51
N ASN A 314 8.36 10.26 -13.07
CA ASN A 314 7.99 8.85 -13.02
C ASN A 314 8.72 7.95 -14.02
N GLY A 315 9.80 8.43 -14.65
CA GLY A 315 10.59 7.65 -15.62
C GLY A 315 9.99 7.65 -17.03
N GLY A 316 8.95 8.43 -17.26
CA GLY A 316 8.36 8.63 -18.57
C GLY A 316 9.13 9.64 -19.41
N ALA A 317 10.15 9.20 -20.14
CA ALA A 317 10.88 10.04 -21.10
C ALA A 317 10.17 10.11 -22.46
N VAL A 318 10.32 11.27 -23.12
CA VAL A 318 9.70 11.64 -24.40
C VAL A 318 10.81 12.01 -25.37
N ASN A 319 10.86 11.33 -26.51
CA ASN A 319 11.86 11.52 -27.55
C ASN A 319 11.16 11.96 -28.85
N SER A 320 11.21 13.25 -29.18
CA SER A 320 10.39 13.79 -30.29
C SER A 320 10.77 13.24 -31.67
N GLU A 321 12.01 12.76 -31.83
CA GLU A 321 12.47 12.04 -33.02
C GLU A 321 11.66 10.74 -33.26
N ILE A 322 11.10 10.16 -32.20
CA ILE A 322 10.24 8.97 -32.25
C ILE A 322 8.77 9.39 -32.23
N HIS A 323 8.29 10.01 -31.17
CA HIS A 323 6.96 10.64 -31.02
C HIS A 323 6.91 11.49 -29.74
N PHE A 324 5.90 12.36 -29.58
CA PHE A 324 5.75 13.20 -28.38
C PHE A 324 4.95 12.52 -27.25
N GLY A 325 5.15 11.21 -27.09
CA GLY A 325 4.55 10.42 -26.03
C GLY A 325 5.64 9.79 -25.16
N ARG A 326 5.27 9.39 -23.94
CA ARG A 326 6.19 8.67 -23.07
C ARG A 326 6.41 7.26 -23.61
N ASP A 327 7.65 6.79 -23.52
CA ASP A 327 8.02 5.51 -24.10
C ASP A 327 9.08 4.80 -23.24
N GLY A 328 8.60 3.84 -22.44
CA GLY A 328 9.47 3.05 -21.56
C GLY A 328 10.46 2.17 -22.33
N GLY A 329 10.03 1.54 -23.43
CA GLY A 329 10.87 0.61 -24.19
C GLY A 329 12.05 1.32 -24.87
N THR A 330 11.80 2.46 -25.51
CA THR A 330 12.87 3.27 -26.12
C THR A 330 13.80 3.84 -25.06
N THR A 331 13.28 4.19 -23.89
CA THR A 331 14.06 4.66 -22.74
C THR A 331 14.97 3.56 -22.20
N ALA A 332 14.48 2.33 -22.10
CA ALA A 332 15.27 1.14 -21.73
C ALA A 332 16.46 0.95 -22.68
N ILE A 333 16.22 0.92 -24.00
CA ILE A 333 17.29 0.78 -25.00
C ILE A 333 18.29 1.94 -24.94
N LYS A 334 17.82 3.18 -24.77
CA LYS A 334 18.70 4.35 -24.67
C LYS A 334 19.58 4.31 -23.42
N ILE A 335 19.09 3.80 -22.30
CA ILE A 335 19.91 3.56 -21.10
C ILE A 335 20.94 2.47 -21.37
N LEU A 336 20.57 1.33 -21.98
CA LEU A 336 21.52 0.27 -22.33
C LEU A 336 22.64 0.79 -23.25
N ASN A 337 22.29 1.54 -24.31
CA ASN A 337 23.27 2.19 -25.19
C ASN A 337 24.19 3.14 -24.43
N LEU A 338 23.64 3.93 -23.51
CA LEU A 338 24.42 4.88 -22.72
C LEU A 338 25.38 4.16 -21.77
N LEU A 339 24.93 3.14 -21.04
CA LEU A 339 25.78 2.35 -20.15
C LEU A 339 26.91 1.64 -20.91
N LYS A 340 26.62 1.13 -22.11
CA LYS A 340 27.62 0.53 -23.01
C LYS A 340 28.67 1.57 -23.39
N LYS A 341 28.23 2.76 -23.85
CA LYS A 341 29.11 3.87 -24.25
C LYS A 341 29.97 4.38 -23.09
N LEU A 342 29.40 4.49 -21.89
CA LEU A 342 30.12 4.95 -20.70
C LEU A 342 31.05 3.87 -20.13
N ASN A 343 30.82 2.60 -20.48
CA ASN A 343 31.51 1.42 -19.95
C ASN A 343 31.54 1.43 -18.41
N LYS A 344 30.39 1.72 -17.80
CA LYS A 344 30.21 1.86 -16.35
C LYS A 344 28.87 1.28 -15.91
N PRO A 345 28.79 0.71 -14.70
CA PRO A 345 27.51 0.33 -14.11
C PRO A 345 26.65 1.57 -13.81
N LEU A 346 25.33 1.38 -13.73
CA LEU A 346 24.37 2.49 -13.57
C LEU A 346 24.67 3.36 -12.33
N SER A 347 24.98 2.73 -11.20
CA SER A 347 25.38 3.43 -9.97
C SER A 347 26.54 4.42 -10.18
N GLN A 348 27.57 4.03 -10.93
CA GLN A 348 28.72 4.88 -11.25
C GLN A 348 28.41 5.93 -12.33
N ALA A 349 27.49 5.64 -13.25
CA ALA A 349 27.06 6.63 -14.24
C ALA A 349 26.35 7.83 -13.58
N LEU A 350 25.68 7.60 -12.45
CA LEU A 350 24.91 8.61 -11.70
C LEU A 350 25.76 9.48 -10.76
N THR A 351 26.98 9.08 -10.40
CA THR A 351 27.80 9.81 -9.40
C THR A 351 28.14 11.25 -9.80
N ASN A 352 28.10 11.56 -11.10
CA ASN A 352 28.39 12.89 -11.64
C ASN A 352 27.14 13.79 -11.74
N LEU A 353 26.01 13.37 -11.16
CA LEU A 353 24.81 14.18 -11.00
C LEU A 353 24.72 14.63 -9.53
N PRO A 354 24.28 15.86 -9.25
CA PRO A 354 23.96 16.27 -7.89
C PRO A 354 22.98 15.30 -7.24
N GLN A 355 23.19 15.01 -5.97
CA GLN A 355 22.37 14.09 -5.21
C GLN A 355 21.35 14.87 -4.40
N TYR A 356 20.09 14.64 -4.70
CA TYR A 356 18.91 15.18 -4.06
C TYR A 356 17.99 14.03 -3.70
N THR A 357 17.24 14.20 -2.62
CA THR A 357 16.20 13.27 -2.23
C THR A 357 14.87 14.01 -2.25
N ILE A 358 13.92 13.47 -3.01
CA ILE A 358 12.55 13.99 -3.05
C ILE A 358 11.65 13.11 -2.18
N PHE A 359 11.08 13.71 -1.14
CA PHE A 359 9.91 13.20 -0.45
C PHE A 359 8.67 13.42 -1.33
N ARG A 360 7.83 12.39 -1.48
CA ARG A 360 6.57 12.45 -2.22
C ARG A 360 5.51 11.74 -1.40
N ASP A 361 4.44 12.43 -1.05
CA ASP A 361 3.32 11.83 -0.35
C ASP A 361 2.02 12.56 -0.66
N LYS A 362 0.89 11.96 -0.29
CA LYS A 362 -0.44 12.47 -0.60
C LYS A 362 -1.42 12.24 0.54
N ILE A 363 -2.50 13.01 0.51
CA ILE A 363 -3.63 12.87 1.43
C ILE A 363 -4.94 13.03 0.67
N ASP A 364 -5.96 12.27 1.05
CA ASP A 364 -7.32 12.47 0.53
C ASP A 364 -7.79 13.89 0.87
N CYS A 365 -8.15 14.65 -0.16
CA CYS A 365 -8.49 16.05 -0.02
C CYS A 365 -9.58 16.41 -1.04
N PRO A 366 -10.77 16.85 -0.59
CA PRO A 366 -11.78 17.39 -1.49
C PRO A 366 -11.24 18.52 -2.36
N PHE A 367 -11.62 18.54 -3.65
CA PHE A 367 -11.23 19.59 -4.60
C PHE A 367 -11.56 21.00 -4.10
N SER A 368 -12.64 21.15 -3.32
CA SER A 368 -13.09 22.43 -2.77
C SER A 368 -12.12 23.04 -1.76
N LEU A 369 -11.19 22.26 -1.21
CA LEU A 369 -10.19 22.73 -0.24
C LEU A 369 -8.87 23.15 -0.88
N TYR A 370 -8.64 22.87 -2.17
CA TYR A 370 -7.36 23.13 -2.82
C TYR A 370 -6.97 24.61 -2.77
N SER A 371 -7.91 25.51 -3.10
CA SER A 371 -7.66 26.96 -3.06
C SER A 371 -7.30 27.45 -1.67
N LYS A 372 -8.01 26.96 -0.64
CA LYS A 372 -7.72 27.29 0.77
C LYS A 372 -6.32 26.84 1.18
N ILE A 373 -5.91 25.64 0.78
CA ILE A 373 -4.58 25.11 1.07
C ILE A 373 -3.50 25.93 0.37
N TYR A 374 -3.69 26.26 -0.91
CA TYR A 374 -2.75 27.10 -1.66
C TYR A 374 -2.58 28.47 -1.01
N SER A 375 -3.68 29.17 -0.70
CA SER A 375 -3.61 30.47 -0.04
C SER A 375 -2.92 30.42 1.32
N GLN A 376 -3.16 29.36 2.11
CA GLN A 376 -2.49 29.20 3.40
C GLN A 376 -0.98 28.95 3.24
N ALA A 377 -0.58 28.15 2.25
CA ALA A 377 0.84 27.93 1.95
C ALA A 377 1.52 29.22 1.48
N GLU A 378 0.88 29.99 0.60
CA GLU A 378 1.39 31.29 0.14
C GLU A 378 1.52 32.30 1.29
N GLU A 379 0.58 32.31 2.24
CA GLU A 379 0.63 33.18 3.42
C GLU A 379 1.81 32.81 4.34
N ILE A 380 1.94 31.51 4.68
CA ILE A 380 3.00 30.99 5.56
C ILE A 380 4.40 31.25 4.97
N TYR A 381 4.54 31.09 3.66
CA TYR A 381 5.82 31.22 2.96
C TYR A 381 5.91 32.52 2.14
N SER A 382 5.20 33.57 2.57
CA SER A 382 5.14 34.85 1.86
C SER A 382 6.50 35.56 1.72
N ASP A 383 7.48 35.21 2.57
CA ASP A 383 8.86 35.69 2.51
C ASP A 383 9.75 34.88 1.56
N LYS A 384 9.24 33.79 0.98
CA LYS A 384 9.98 32.89 0.09
C LYS A 384 9.64 33.12 -1.37
N LYS A 385 10.49 32.61 -2.26
CA LYS A 385 10.21 32.59 -3.70
C LYS A 385 9.18 31.51 -3.99
N ILE A 386 8.05 31.92 -4.57
CA ILE A 386 6.93 31.04 -4.92
C ILE A 386 6.82 30.92 -6.45
N ASP A 387 6.59 29.70 -6.92
CA ASP A 387 6.26 29.36 -8.30
C ASP A 387 4.88 28.67 -8.34
N ASN A 388 3.92 29.36 -8.97
CA ASN A 388 2.53 28.94 -9.07
C ASN A 388 2.18 28.25 -10.40
N THR A 389 3.18 27.70 -11.09
CA THR A 389 2.99 27.01 -12.39
C THR A 389 2.00 25.84 -12.30
N ASP A 390 2.02 25.06 -11.21
CA ASP A 390 1.09 23.94 -10.99
C ASP A 390 0.98 23.58 -9.49
N GLY A 391 0.08 24.27 -8.79
CA GLY A 391 0.04 24.31 -7.33
C GLY A 391 0.91 25.45 -6.79
N VAL A 392 1.48 25.27 -5.60
CA VAL A 392 2.35 26.26 -4.94
C VAL A 392 3.70 25.61 -4.67
N LYS A 393 4.72 25.93 -5.47
CA LYS A 393 6.11 25.53 -5.24
C LYS A 393 6.85 26.63 -4.48
N VAL A 394 7.31 26.33 -3.28
CA VAL A 394 8.05 27.23 -2.40
C VAL A 394 9.52 26.85 -2.44
N TRP A 395 10.39 27.78 -2.84
CA TRP A 395 11.84 27.65 -2.73
C TRP A 395 12.27 28.15 -1.35
N LEU A 396 12.74 27.24 -0.50
CA LEU A 396 13.21 27.56 0.84
C LEU A 396 14.63 28.15 0.80
N ASN A 397 15.43 27.70 -0.16
CA ASN A 397 16.73 28.24 -0.58
C ASN A 397 17.03 27.72 -2.01
N ASP A 398 18.28 27.82 -2.46
CA ASP A 398 18.70 27.41 -3.81
C ASP A 398 18.67 25.89 -4.06
N GLU A 399 18.67 25.07 -3.01
CA GLU A 399 18.78 23.60 -3.09
C GLU A 399 17.56 22.87 -2.48
N GLU A 400 16.65 23.59 -1.85
CA GLU A 400 15.51 23.04 -1.12
C GLU A 400 14.20 23.67 -1.56
N TRP A 401 13.20 22.84 -1.84
CA TRP A 401 11.86 23.30 -2.18
C TRP A 401 10.76 22.40 -1.63
N LEU A 402 9.58 22.99 -1.43
CA LEU A 402 8.32 22.34 -1.14
C LEU A 402 7.35 22.57 -2.30
N LEU A 403 6.52 21.59 -2.65
CA LEU A 403 5.45 21.76 -3.64
C LEU A 403 4.15 21.20 -3.08
N PHE A 404 3.17 22.09 -2.93
CA PHE A 404 1.79 21.78 -2.58
C PHE A 404 0.98 21.68 -3.86
N ARG A 405 0.42 20.51 -4.16
CA ARG A 405 -0.25 20.29 -5.45
C ARG A 405 -1.45 19.36 -5.33
N GLY A 406 -2.64 19.88 -5.58
CA GLY A 406 -3.85 19.11 -5.78
C GLY A 406 -3.77 18.20 -7.01
N SER A 407 -4.25 16.97 -6.89
CA SER A 407 -4.41 16.04 -8.01
C SER A 407 -5.55 16.50 -8.91
N GLY A 408 -5.37 16.43 -10.23
CA GLY A 408 -6.42 16.72 -11.21
C GLY A 408 -7.30 15.51 -11.55
N ASN A 409 -6.90 14.30 -11.12
CA ASN A 409 -7.57 13.03 -11.47
C ASN A 409 -8.42 12.47 -10.33
N ALA A 410 -8.09 12.82 -9.10
CA ALA A 410 -8.68 12.26 -7.89
C ALA A 410 -8.72 13.35 -6.80
N PRO A 411 -9.65 13.27 -5.84
CA PRO A 411 -9.72 14.18 -4.69
C PRO A 411 -8.59 13.88 -3.70
N GLU A 412 -7.36 14.14 -4.12
CA GLU A 412 -6.13 13.89 -3.38
C GLU A 412 -5.22 15.12 -3.48
N PHE A 413 -4.59 15.52 -2.38
CA PHE A 413 -3.60 16.59 -2.36
C PHE A 413 -2.20 16.02 -2.14
N ARG A 414 -1.24 16.41 -2.96
CA ARG A 414 0.14 15.91 -2.93
C ARG A 414 1.06 16.95 -2.35
N VAL A 415 2.02 16.51 -1.55
CA VAL A 415 3.13 17.32 -1.05
C VAL A 415 4.43 16.67 -1.48
N PHE A 416 5.28 17.47 -2.09
CA PHE A 416 6.63 17.09 -2.48
C PHE A 416 7.62 17.97 -1.72
N ALA A 417 8.76 17.42 -1.33
CA ALA A 417 9.84 18.20 -0.77
C ALA A 417 11.18 17.67 -1.26
N GLU A 418 12.07 18.56 -1.71
CA GLU A 418 13.43 18.20 -2.10
C GLU A 418 14.45 18.83 -1.15
N SER A 419 15.51 18.08 -0.87
CA SER A 419 16.73 18.56 -0.21
C SER A 419 17.89 17.62 -0.59
N PRO A 420 19.14 18.11 -0.60
CA PRO A 420 20.32 17.24 -0.69
C PRO A 420 20.42 16.28 0.52
N ASP A 421 19.76 16.60 1.64
CA ASP A 421 19.63 15.72 2.81
C ASP A 421 18.26 15.02 2.83
N SER A 422 18.28 13.68 2.78
CA SER A 422 17.09 12.82 2.85
C SER A 422 16.26 13.02 4.13
N ASN A 423 16.89 13.30 5.26
CA ASN A 423 16.16 13.55 6.51
C ASN A 423 15.42 14.88 6.45
N ARG A 424 16.07 15.88 5.84
CA ARG A 424 15.53 17.22 5.69
C ARG A 424 14.36 17.25 4.72
N SER A 425 14.46 16.61 3.55
CA SER A 425 13.33 16.50 2.62
C SER A 425 12.14 15.76 3.25
N THR A 426 12.39 14.66 3.98
CA THR A 426 11.33 13.93 4.69
C THR A 426 10.65 14.80 5.76
N LYS A 427 11.43 15.55 6.54
CA LYS A 427 10.90 16.47 7.55
C LYS A 427 10.02 17.55 6.92
N LEU A 428 10.54 18.25 5.90
CA LEU A 428 9.82 19.31 5.19
C LEU A 428 8.51 18.79 4.58
N GLY A 429 8.57 17.64 3.92
CA GLY A 429 7.39 17.03 3.30
C GLY A 429 6.32 16.64 4.31
N LYS A 430 6.70 16.11 5.47
CA LYS A 430 5.78 15.81 6.58
C LYS A 430 5.18 17.08 7.17
N GLU A 431 5.98 18.12 7.39
CA GLU A 431 5.49 19.43 7.85
C GLU A 431 4.46 20.02 6.87
N GLY A 432 4.74 19.93 5.56
CA GLY A 432 3.79 20.31 4.51
C GLY A 432 2.50 19.49 4.55
N LEU A 433 2.59 18.16 4.73
CA LEU A 433 1.40 17.32 4.88
C LEU A 433 0.58 17.64 6.13
N GLU A 434 1.22 17.91 7.26
CA GLU A 434 0.53 18.29 8.49
C GLU A 434 -0.21 19.62 8.35
N LEU A 435 0.37 20.59 7.61
CA LEU A 435 -0.34 21.80 7.23
C LEU A 435 -1.62 21.47 6.45
N VAL A 436 -1.52 20.61 5.42
CA VAL A 436 -2.68 20.19 4.62
C VAL A 436 -3.71 19.48 5.51
N LYS A 437 -3.30 18.54 6.36
CA LYS A 437 -4.17 17.82 7.31
C LYS A 437 -4.93 18.75 8.23
N SER A 438 -4.25 19.75 8.81
CA SER A 438 -4.87 20.70 9.74
C SER A 438 -6.02 21.50 9.11
N LEU A 439 -5.97 21.70 7.78
CA LEU A 439 -6.98 22.42 7.02
C LEU A 439 -8.15 21.53 6.56
N ILE A 440 -7.90 20.23 6.38
CA ILE A 440 -8.91 19.21 6.06
C ILE A 440 -9.68 18.80 7.32
N HIS A 441 -8.97 18.63 8.44
CA HIS A 441 -9.49 18.21 9.73
C HIS A 441 -9.08 19.22 10.81
N PRO A 442 -9.76 20.38 10.90
CA PRO A 442 -9.51 21.30 12.00
C PRO A 442 -9.80 20.59 13.33
N SER A 443 -8.76 20.45 14.16
CA SER A 443 -8.80 19.70 15.41
C SER A 443 -9.92 20.18 16.34
N ASN A 444 -10.77 19.25 16.80
CA ASN A 444 -11.75 19.48 17.85
C ASN A 444 -11.16 19.09 19.22
N PRO A 445 -11.50 19.79 20.33
CA PRO A 445 -10.91 19.53 21.64
C PRO A 445 -11.47 18.28 22.34
N LEU A 446 -10.64 17.78 23.26
CA LEU A 446 -10.78 16.69 24.23
C LEU A 446 -12.22 16.31 24.70
N ILE A 447 -12.43 14.98 24.81
CA ILE A 447 -13.67 14.30 25.23
C ILE A 447 -13.98 14.52 26.72
N SER A 448 -15.28 14.67 27.01
CA SER A 448 -15.93 14.79 28.32
C SER A 448 -15.72 13.59 29.27
N SER A 449 -15.46 13.86 30.55
CA SER A 449 -15.30 12.86 31.60
C SER A 449 -16.65 12.34 32.14
N ASN A 450 -16.87 11.02 32.02
CA ASN A 450 -17.85 10.29 32.82
C ASN A 450 -17.12 9.69 34.03
N PRO A 451 -17.49 9.98 35.29
CA PRO A 451 -16.74 9.50 36.46
C PRO A 451 -16.73 7.97 36.64
N SER A 452 -17.58 7.24 35.92
CA SER A 452 -17.60 5.76 35.90
C SER A 452 -16.73 5.12 34.79
N ASP A 453 -16.13 5.94 33.92
CA ASP A 453 -15.18 5.54 32.88
C ASP A 453 -14.20 6.70 32.65
N SER A 454 -13.33 6.96 33.64
CA SER A 454 -12.53 8.20 33.69
C SER A 454 -11.53 8.33 32.54
N LEU A 455 -11.11 7.20 31.96
CA LEU A 455 -10.17 7.15 30.84
C LEU A 455 -10.86 6.88 29.50
N GLY A 456 -12.17 6.62 29.42
CA GLY A 456 -12.82 6.35 28.14
C GLY A 456 -12.48 4.97 27.54
N ILE A 457 -12.46 3.94 28.38
CA ILE A 457 -12.36 2.54 27.98
C ILE A 457 -13.49 2.18 27.00
N TYR A 458 -14.72 2.60 27.27
CA TYR A 458 -15.85 2.28 26.41
C TYR A 458 -15.66 2.83 24.99
N LYS A 459 -15.18 4.07 24.89
CA LYS A 459 -14.88 4.68 23.60
C LYS A 459 -13.77 3.94 22.87
N SER A 460 -12.73 3.50 23.59
CA SER A 460 -11.63 2.70 23.02
C SER A 460 -12.12 1.34 22.48
N ILE A 461 -13.11 0.71 23.14
CA ILE A 461 -13.77 -0.51 22.64
C ILE A 461 -14.52 -0.24 21.34
N LEU A 462 -15.25 0.87 21.26
CA LEU A 462 -15.98 1.27 20.05
C LEU A 462 -15.04 1.64 18.91
N ASP A 463 -13.85 2.16 19.21
CA ASP A 463 -12.86 2.57 18.20
C ASP A 463 -11.92 1.42 17.76
N PHE A 464 -12.04 0.21 18.32
CA PHE A 464 -11.27 -0.96 17.89
C PHE A 464 -11.29 -1.23 16.36
N PRO A 465 -12.42 -1.11 15.63
CA PRO A 465 -12.42 -1.21 14.16
C PRO A 465 -11.57 -0.12 13.49
N ASN A 466 -11.56 1.09 14.06
CA ASN A 466 -10.79 2.22 13.52
C ASN A 466 -9.29 2.04 13.79
N GLN A 467 -8.89 1.48 14.94
CA GLN A 467 -7.51 1.03 15.15
C GLN A 467 -7.08 0.07 14.03
N CYS A 468 -7.93 -0.90 13.70
CA CYS A 468 -7.63 -1.87 12.65
C CYS A 468 -7.49 -1.19 11.27
N LYS A 469 -8.42 -0.29 10.95
CA LYS A 469 -8.38 0.50 9.71
C LYS A 469 -7.10 1.33 9.59
N GLN A 470 -6.70 1.99 10.68
CA GLN A 470 -5.48 2.79 10.73
C GLN A 470 -4.24 1.93 10.48
N VAL A 471 -4.11 0.78 11.15
CA VAL A 471 -2.91 -0.08 10.99
C VAL A 471 -2.79 -0.64 9.58
N ILE A 472 -3.92 -1.06 8.98
CA ILE A 472 -3.97 -1.54 7.59
C ILE A 472 -3.46 -0.45 6.63
N HIS A 473 -3.83 0.80 6.90
CA HIS A 473 -3.37 1.96 6.12
C HIS A 473 -1.88 2.25 6.36
N ASP A 474 -1.47 2.42 7.62
CA ASP A 474 -0.14 2.89 8.00
C ASP A 474 0.98 1.91 7.63
N LEU A 475 0.72 0.61 7.77
CA LEU A 475 1.76 -0.39 7.55
C LEU A 475 1.99 -0.74 6.09
N ALA A 476 1.11 -0.30 5.18
CA ALA A 476 1.28 -0.49 3.75
C ALA A 476 2.63 0.05 3.22
N THR A 477 3.19 1.07 3.88
CA THR A 477 4.41 1.77 3.46
C THR A 477 5.55 1.69 4.47
N THR A 478 5.34 1.07 5.63
CA THR A 478 6.34 1.02 6.71
C THR A 478 7.59 0.23 6.30
N HIS A 479 8.78 0.69 6.71
CA HIS A 479 10.02 -0.04 6.46
C HIS A 479 10.05 -1.34 7.28
N ILE A 480 10.36 -2.46 6.64
CA ILE A 480 10.53 -3.77 7.30
C ILE A 480 12.01 -4.17 7.26
N PRO A 481 12.48 -5.05 8.15
CA PRO A 481 13.87 -5.48 8.12
C PRO A 481 14.19 -6.17 6.79
N GLN A 482 15.22 -5.70 6.09
CA GLN A 482 15.51 -6.11 4.70
C GLN A 482 15.68 -7.63 4.52
N GLN A 483 16.13 -8.34 5.55
CA GLN A 483 16.41 -9.78 5.53
C GLN A 483 15.38 -10.61 6.30
N CYS A 484 14.24 -10.05 6.71
CA CYS A 484 13.32 -10.74 7.62
C CYS A 484 12.69 -12.00 7.04
N TYR A 485 12.69 -12.13 5.70
CA TYR A 485 12.29 -13.35 5.00
C TYR A 485 13.28 -14.53 5.17
N LEU A 486 14.50 -14.27 5.63
CA LEU A 486 15.52 -15.28 5.94
C LEU A 486 15.48 -15.75 7.41
N ALA A 487 14.54 -15.24 8.22
CA ALA A 487 14.46 -15.60 9.64
C ALA A 487 14.16 -17.10 9.82
N HIS A 488 14.89 -17.76 10.72
CA HIS A 488 14.67 -19.16 11.09
C HIS A 488 13.73 -19.32 12.29
N ASN A 489 13.58 -18.25 13.09
CA ASN A 489 12.70 -18.20 14.25
C ASN A 489 12.30 -16.74 14.53
N ILE A 490 11.20 -16.58 15.24
CA ILE A 490 10.63 -15.28 15.62
C ILE A 490 10.58 -15.22 17.15
N VAL A 491 11.08 -14.12 17.72
CA VAL A 491 10.91 -13.78 19.13
C VAL A 491 10.08 -12.50 19.22
N ILE A 492 8.94 -12.55 19.90
CA ILE A 492 8.10 -11.38 20.16
C ILE A 492 8.30 -10.98 21.62
N SER A 493 9.00 -9.89 21.86
CA SER A 493 9.35 -9.42 23.20
C SER A 493 8.45 -8.25 23.62
N GLY A 494 7.67 -8.43 24.67
CA GLY A 494 6.79 -7.39 25.20
C GLY A 494 6.23 -7.79 26.57
N MET A 495 5.67 -6.83 27.30
CA MET A 495 5.10 -7.08 28.64
C MET A 495 3.63 -6.69 28.73
N GLY A 496 2.89 -7.41 29.58
CA GLY A 496 1.47 -7.17 29.82
C GLY A 496 0.68 -7.04 28.51
N GLY A 497 -0.05 -5.93 28.35
CA GLY A 497 -0.81 -5.64 27.14
C GLY A 497 -0.01 -5.64 25.83
N SER A 498 1.30 -5.36 25.88
CA SER A 498 2.15 -5.35 24.66
C SER A 498 2.61 -6.76 24.24
N ALA A 499 2.48 -7.77 25.11
CA ALA A 499 2.76 -9.16 24.77
C ALA A 499 1.55 -9.86 24.12
N LEU A 500 0.34 -9.31 24.28
CA LEU A 500 -0.91 -9.98 23.93
C LEU A 500 -1.04 -10.29 22.44
N GLY A 501 -0.70 -9.35 21.55
CA GLY A 501 -0.75 -9.61 20.11
C GLY A 501 0.23 -10.70 19.68
N GLY A 502 1.40 -10.79 20.33
CA GLY A 502 2.33 -11.90 20.12
C GLY A 502 1.72 -13.26 20.48
N ARG A 503 1.06 -13.34 21.64
CA ARG A 503 0.38 -14.58 22.09
C ARG A 503 -0.77 -14.97 21.16
N ILE A 504 -1.52 -13.97 20.68
CA ILE A 504 -2.62 -14.14 19.73
C ILE A 504 -2.09 -14.67 18.40
N VAL A 505 -1.09 -14.02 17.80
CA VAL A 505 -0.50 -14.44 16.53
C VAL A 505 0.13 -15.84 16.64
N ALA A 506 0.85 -16.13 17.72
CA ALA A 506 1.44 -17.45 17.95
C ALA A 506 0.38 -18.57 18.04
N SER A 507 -0.81 -18.26 18.55
CA SER A 507 -1.92 -19.22 18.61
C SER A 507 -2.65 -19.35 17.28
N LEU A 508 -2.94 -18.21 16.64
CA LEU A 508 -3.70 -18.10 15.39
C LEU A 508 -2.98 -18.80 14.23
N GLU A 509 -1.69 -18.51 14.08
CA GLU A 509 -0.89 -18.97 12.95
C GLU A 509 -0.17 -20.30 13.25
N ARG A 510 -0.48 -20.97 14.37
CA ARG A 510 0.22 -22.18 14.82
C ARG A 510 0.27 -23.29 13.76
N GLN A 511 -0.77 -23.42 12.94
CA GLN A 511 -0.86 -24.45 11.90
C GLN A 511 -0.27 -24.02 10.55
N THR A 512 -0.06 -22.72 10.35
CA THR A 512 0.32 -22.09 9.07
C THR A 512 1.75 -21.53 9.08
N LEU A 513 2.28 -21.16 10.24
CA LEU A 513 3.66 -20.70 10.42
C LEU A 513 4.65 -21.82 10.14
N LYS A 514 5.61 -21.53 9.26
CA LYS A 514 6.69 -22.45 8.89
C LYS A 514 7.87 -22.44 9.86
N ILE A 515 7.94 -21.44 10.74
CA ILE A 515 9.03 -21.22 11.68
C ILE A 515 8.49 -20.94 13.09
N LEU A 516 9.30 -21.25 14.11
CA LEU A 516 8.90 -21.14 15.51
C LEU A 516 8.69 -19.68 15.93
N VAL A 517 7.58 -19.40 16.62
CA VAL A 517 7.32 -18.13 17.32
C VAL A 517 7.43 -18.35 18.82
N THR A 518 8.25 -17.55 19.50
CA THR A 518 8.37 -17.50 20.97
C THR A 518 7.98 -16.12 21.47
N VAL A 519 7.03 -16.05 22.40
CA VAL A 519 6.71 -14.81 23.11
C VAL A 519 7.58 -14.73 24.35
N SER A 520 8.40 -13.69 24.46
CA SER A 520 9.27 -13.43 25.61
C SER A 520 8.70 -12.29 26.45
N THR A 521 8.55 -12.55 27.75
CA THR A 521 8.12 -11.57 28.76
C THR A 521 9.18 -11.44 29.85
N GLU A 522 10.45 -11.55 29.47
CA GLU A 522 11.61 -11.58 30.37
C GLU A 522 12.59 -10.45 30.00
N TYR A 523 13.48 -10.10 30.92
CA TYR A 523 14.55 -9.11 30.67
C TYR A 523 15.58 -9.59 29.63
N HIS A 524 15.79 -10.90 29.53
CA HIS A 524 16.76 -11.52 28.62
C HIS A 524 16.05 -12.17 27.44
N LEU A 525 16.66 -12.09 26.25
CA LEU A 525 16.21 -12.85 25.10
C LEU A 525 16.56 -14.34 25.25
N PRO A 526 15.73 -15.26 24.72
CA PRO A 526 16.07 -16.67 24.65
C PRO A 526 17.47 -16.89 24.05
N ASN A 527 18.24 -17.85 24.59
CA ASN A 527 19.63 -18.08 24.17
C ASN A 527 19.80 -18.42 22.69
N PHE A 528 18.76 -18.94 22.04
CA PHE A 528 18.81 -19.22 20.60
C PHE A 528 18.71 -17.97 19.72
N ALA A 529 18.36 -16.80 20.27
CA ALA A 529 18.20 -15.57 19.52
C ALA A 529 19.55 -15.07 18.98
N ASN A 530 19.66 -14.95 17.65
CA ASN A 530 20.88 -14.59 16.93
C ASN A 530 20.57 -13.84 15.62
N GLU A 531 21.54 -13.70 14.71
CA GLU A 531 21.40 -12.97 13.45
C GLU A 531 20.33 -13.55 12.49
N LYS A 532 19.91 -14.80 12.69
CA LYS A 532 18.81 -15.46 11.96
C LYS A 532 17.48 -15.40 12.69
N SER A 533 17.40 -14.67 13.80
CA SER A 533 16.16 -14.44 14.55
C SER A 533 15.54 -13.10 14.18
N LEU A 534 14.25 -13.11 13.87
CA LEU A 534 13.45 -11.89 13.83
C LEU A 534 12.94 -11.58 15.24
N VAL A 535 13.44 -10.51 15.85
CA VAL A 535 13.04 -10.04 17.17
C VAL A 535 12.11 -8.84 17.03
N ILE A 536 10.83 -9.04 17.37
CA ILE A 536 9.81 -7.99 17.39
C ILE A 536 9.75 -7.42 18.81
N ILE A 537 10.23 -6.19 19.00
CA ILE A 537 10.18 -5.49 20.29
C ILE A 537 8.88 -4.69 20.35
N SER A 538 7.96 -5.11 21.21
CA SER A 538 6.64 -4.50 21.36
C SER A 538 6.45 -3.85 22.72
N SER A 539 6.18 -2.54 22.72
CA SER A 539 5.85 -1.80 23.92
C SER A 539 5.04 -0.56 23.57
N TYR A 540 3.79 -0.52 24.06
CA TYR A 540 2.90 0.61 23.82
C TYR A 540 3.51 1.93 24.30
N SER A 541 3.95 2.01 25.57
CA SER A 541 4.54 3.24 26.15
C SER A 541 5.91 3.59 25.59
N GLY A 542 6.61 2.61 25.02
CA GLY A 542 8.01 2.75 24.59
C GLY A 542 9.05 2.79 25.71
N ASN A 543 8.63 2.69 26.98
CA ASN A 543 9.51 2.88 28.15
C ASN A 543 9.60 1.64 29.06
N THR A 544 9.02 0.52 28.65
CA THR A 544 9.02 -0.73 29.42
C THR A 544 10.44 -1.31 29.49
N GLU A 545 10.95 -1.52 30.70
CA GLU A 545 12.36 -1.89 30.94
C GLU A 545 12.75 -3.20 30.28
N GLU A 546 11.89 -4.22 30.35
CA GLU A 546 12.13 -5.53 29.76
C GLU A 546 12.22 -5.43 28.24
N SER A 547 11.37 -4.60 27.61
CA SER A 547 11.43 -4.35 26.17
C SER A 547 12.69 -3.58 25.76
N LEU A 548 13.18 -2.66 26.59
CA LEU A 548 14.42 -1.92 26.36
C LEU A 548 15.65 -2.83 26.52
N SER A 549 15.64 -3.70 27.54
CA SER A 549 16.66 -4.73 27.77
C SER A 549 16.72 -5.70 26.60
N ALA A 550 15.57 -6.23 26.17
CA ALA A 550 15.46 -7.11 25.01
C ALA A 550 15.96 -6.44 23.72
N LEU A 551 15.69 -5.14 23.51
CA LEU A 551 16.23 -4.39 22.37
C LEU A 551 17.76 -4.30 22.43
N ALA A 552 18.33 -3.97 23.59
CA ALA A 552 19.78 -3.91 23.77
C ALA A 552 20.44 -5.25 23.45
N GLU A 553 19.86 -6.36 23.94
CA GLU A 553 20.36 -7.70 23.64
C GLU A 553 20.22 -8.06 22.16
N ALA A 554 19.06 -7.82 21.55
CA ALA A 554 18.82 -8.12 20.14
C ALA A 554 19.89 -7.44 19.27
N ARG A 555 20.22 -6.18 19.57
CA ARG A 555 21.27 -5.43 18.87
C ARG A 555 22.64 -6.04 19.10
N SER A 556 22.98 -6.36 20.34
CA SER A 556 24.29 -6.95 20.67
C SER A 556 24.53 -8.30 19.99
N ARG A 557 23.46 -9.07 19.76
CA ARG A 557 23.49 -10.40 19.13
C ARG A 557 23.30 -10.34 17.60
N GLY A 558 23.20 -9.13 17.02
CA GLY A 558 23.03 -8.95 15.58
C GLY A 558 21.69 -9.44 15.03
N CYS A 559 20.68 -9.59 15.88
CA CYS A 559 19.35 -10.03 15.46
C CYS A 559 18.73 -9.08 14.45
N GLN A 560 17.77 -9.59 13.67
CA GLN A 560 16.93 -8.74 12.85
C GLN A 560 15.83 -8.14 13.73
N ILE A 561 15.66 -6.82 13.71
CA ILE A 561 14.84 -6.13 14.73
C ILE A 561 13.69 -5.39 14.06
N PHE A 562 12.50 -5.51 14.64
CA PHE A 562 11.37 -4.63 14.35
C PHE A 562 10.78 -4.06 15.64
N ILE A 563 10.64 -2.74 15.73
CA ILE A 563 10.10 -2.07 16.92
C ILE A 563 8.64 -1.68 16.70
N LEU A 564 7.77 -1.96 17.66
CA LEU A 564 6.36 -1.60 17.67
C LEU A 564 6.03 -0.78 18.92
N THR A 565 5.74 0.51 18.76
CA THR A 565 5.50 1.43 19.89
C THR A 565 4.64 2.63 19.51
N SER A 566 4.04 3.34 20.48
CA SER A 566 3.48 4.67 20.21
C SER A 566 4.45 5.82 20.51
N GLY A 567 5.63 5.54 21.09
CA GLY A 567 6.58 6.59 21.45
C GLY A 567 7.71 6.13 22.38
N GLY A 568 8.08 6.98 23.34
CA GLY A 568 9.04 6.67 24.41
C GLY A 568 10.48 6.43 23.95
N GLN A 569 11.27 5.83 24.84
CA GLN A 569 12.68 5.51 24.61
C GLN A 569 12.87 4.53 23.44
N LEU A 570 11.96 3.58 23.23
CA LEU A 570 12.01 2.70 22.06
C LEU A 570 11.89 3.46 20.75
N ALA A 571 11.01 4.46 20.65
CA ALA A 571 10.94 5.31 19.46
C ALA A 571 12.21 6.15 19.27
N GLN A 572 12.81 6.63 20.37
CA GLN A 572 14.08 7.36 20.33
C GLN A 572 15.23 6.47 19.85
N GLN A 573 15.36 5.27 20.41
CA GLN A 573 16.39 4.29 20.02
C GLN A 573 16.18 3.79 18.58
N ALA A 574 14.92 3.57 18.17
CA ALA A 574 14.61 3.22 16.78
C ALA A 574 15.16 4.27 15.81
N ARG A 575 14.98 5.56 16.10
CA ARG A 575 15.51 6.66 15.30
C ARG A 575 17.04 6.77 15.41
N GLN A 576 17.58 6.64 16.61
CA GLN A 576 19.02 6.76 16.87
C GLN A 576 19.83 5.69 16.13
N PHE A 577 19.31 4.47 16.05
CA PHE A 577 19.99 3.32 15.48
C PHE A 577 19.43 2.89 14.12
N ASP A 578 18.57 3.71 13.51
CA ASP A 578 17.92 3.47 12.22
C ASP A 578 17.29 2.07 12.12
N LEU A 579 16.54 1.69 13.16
CA LEU A 579 15.92 0.38 13.25
C LEU A 579 14.54 0.38 12.59
N PRO A 580 14.18 -0.67 11.83
CA PRO A 580 12.82 -0.85 11.32
C PRO A 580 11.80 -0.75 12.46
N CYS A 581 10.82 0.12 12.30
CA CYS A 581 9.84 0.35 13.34
C CYS A 581 8.48 0.80 12.78
N TYR A 582 7.44 0.50 13.53
CA TYR A 582 6.14 1.15 13.44
C TYR A 582 5.89 1.94 14.71
N ILE A 583 6.06 3.27 14.60
CA ILE A 583 5.75 4.23 15.65
C ILE A 583 4.38 4.82 15.33
N PHE A 584 3.33 4.34 15.98
CA PHE A 584 1.94 4.69 15.66
C PHE A 584 1.38 5.79 16.56
N SER A 585 0.53 6.65 15.98
CA SER A 585 -0.30 7.56 16.75
C SER A 585 -1.54 6.81 17.25
N PRO A 586 -1.78 6.70 18.57
CA PRO A 586 -2.89 5.93 19.12
C PRO A 586 -4.23 6.65 19.08
N ASP A 587 -4.57 7.28 17.95
CA ASP A 587 -5.71 8.19 17.78
C ASP A 587 -7.07 7.51 18.06
N HIS A 588 -7.12 6.19 17.93
CA HIS A 588 -8.31 5.37 18.15
C HIS A 588 -8.25 4.55 19.45
N ASN A 589 -7.42 4.98 20.41
CA ASN A 589 -7.41 4.45 21.77
C ASN A 589 -7.37 5.60 22.81
N PRO A 590 -8.48 6.33 23.00
CA PRO A 590 -8.52 7.48 23.92
C PRO A 590 -8.21 7.13 25.38
N SER A 591 -8.32 5.86 25.78
CA SER A 591 -7.92 5.41 27.11
C SER A 591 -6.42 5.41 27.37
N GLY A 592 -5.62 5.41 26.30
CA GLY A 592 -4.16 5.25 26.39
C GLY A 592 -3.72 3.92 27.02
N GLN A 593 -4.65 3.00 27.31
CA GLN A 593 -4.34 1.73 27.96
C GLN A 593 -3.88 0.70 26.92
N PRO A 594 -2.70 0.06 27.08
CA PRO A 594 -2.14 -0.87 26.10
C PRO A 594 -3.08 -2.03 25.76
N ARG A 595 -3.80 -2.57 26.77
CA ARG A 595 -4.77 -3.65 26.62
C ARG A 595 -5.94 -3.29 25.70
N MET A 596 -6.25 -2.01 25.52
CA MET A 596 -7.30 -1.52 24.61
C MET A 596 -6.74 -1.16 23.22
N GLY A 597 -5.42 -1.19 23.03
CA GLY A 597 -4.73 -0.92 21.77
C GLY A 597 -4.39 -2.17 20.96
N LEU A 598 -5.14 -3.26 21.11
CA LEU A 598 -4.83 -4.54 20.48
C LEU A 598 -4.98 -4.53 18.96
N GLY A 599 -5.76 -3.60 18.38
CA GLY A 599 -5.85 -3.44 16.94
C GLY A 599 -4.49 -3.07 16.35
N TYR A 600 -3.81 -2.12 17.00
CA TYR A 600 -2.41 -1.78 16.73
C TYR A 600 -1.51 -3.00 16.90
N ASN A 601 -1.55 -3.63 18.07
CA ASN A 601 -0.59 -4.67 18.40
C ASN A 601 -0.65 -5.90 17.47
N ILE A 602 -1.85 -6.44 17.24
CA ILE A 602 -2.06 -7.70 16.50
C ILE A 602 -1.78 -7.50 15.01
N LEU A 603 -2.41 -6.49 14.40
CA LEU A 603 -2.31 -6.28 12.97
C LEU A 603 -0.91 -5.86 12.58
N SER A 604 -0.17 -5.15 13.43
CA SER A 604 1.23 -4.83 13.14
C SER A 604 2.11 -6.06 13.05
N ILE A 605 1.93 -7.02 13.95
CA ILE A 605 2.68 -8.27 13.93
C ILE A 605 2.27 -9.08 12.68
N ILE A 606 0.98 -9.24 12.41
CA ILE A 606 0.49 -9.97 11.23
C ILE A 606 1.03 -9.36 9.94
N PHE A 607 0.93 -8.03 9.79
CA PHE A 607 1.34 -7.36 8.56
C PHE A 607 2.85 -7.44 8.35
N LEU A 608 3.64 -7.29 9.42
CA LEU A 608 5.07 -7.50 9.37
C LEU A 608 5.40 -8.92 8.91
N LEU A 609 4.84 -9.94 9.57
CA LEU A 609 5.13 -11.34 9.25
C LEU A 609 4.70 -11.69 7.82
N ALA A 610 3.56 -11.17 7.36
CA ALA A 610 3.08 -11.35 6.00
C ALA A 610 4.03 -10.69 4.97
N ARG A 611 4.51 -9.48 5.25
CA ARG A 611 5.48 -8.79 4.39
C ARG A 611 6.88 -9.40 4.42
N CYS A 612 7.24 -10.05 5.52
CA CYS A 612 8.41 -10.91 5.61
C CYS A 612 8.20 -12.28 4.95
N GLN A 613 7.01 -12.56 4.39
CA GLN A 613 6.66 -13.84 3.75
C GLN A 613 6.74 -15.06 4.70
N LEU A 614 6.60 -14.82 6.01
CA LEU A 614 6.66 -15.85 7.05
C LEU A 614 5.27 -16.46 7.33
N ILE A 615 4.21 -15.73 7.00
CA ILE A 615 2.81 -16.18 7.01
C ILE A 615 2.10 -15.76 5.71
N HIS A 616 0.99 -16.42 5.40
CA HIS A 616 0.09 -15.92 4.36
C HIS A 616 -0.73 -14.75 4.91
N PRO A 617 -0.94 -13.66 4.14
CA PRO A 617 -1.84 -12.60 4.55
C PRO A 617 -3.23 -13.17 4.87
N PRO A 618 -3.86 -12.80 6.00
CA PRO A 618 -5.20 -13.26 6.32
C PRO A 618 -6.19 -12.90 5.20
N ALA A 619 -7.00 -13.88 4.78
CA ALA A 619 -8.01 -13.66 3.77
C ALA A 619 -8.99 -12.56 4.20
N LYS A 620 -9.38 -11.70 3.25
CA LYS A 620 -10.34 -10.60 3.46
C LYS A 620 -9.95 -9.61 4.58
N ILE A 621 -8.66 -9.42 4.87
CA ILE A 621 -8.21 -8.51 5.95
C ILE A 621 -8.78 -7.08 5.82
N GLY A 622 -9.02 -6.59 4.59
CA GLY A 622 -9.64 -5.29 4.34
C GLY A 622 -11.11 -5.19 4.79
N ASP A 623 -11.82 -6.31 4.89
CA ASP A 623 -13.21 -6.35 5.37
C ASP A 623 -13.30 -6.34 6.90
N LEU A 624 -12.19 -6.55 7.61
CA LEU A 624 -12.16 -6.69 9.07
C LEU A 624 -12.77 -5.48 9.80
N PRO A 625 -12.44 -4.20 9.47
CA PRO A 625 -13.06 -3.06 10.15
C PRO A 625 -14.58 -3.04 9.98
N LYS A 626 -15.08 -3.34 8.78
CA LYS A 626 -16.53 -3.40 8.51
C LYS A 626 -17.19 -4.51 9.31
N PHE A 627 -16.57 -5.69 9.34
CA PHE A 627 -17.03 -6.81 10.15
C PHE A 627 -17.10 -6.43 11.63
N LEU A 628 -16.03 -5.92 12.22
CA LEU A 628 -15.99 -5.54 13.64
C LEU A 628 -16.99 -4.43 13.97
N SER A 629 -17.18 -3.43 13.11
CA SER A 629 -18.22 -2.42 13.30
C SER A 629 -19.63 -3.03 13.30
N SER A 630 -19.89 -4.01 12.43
CA SER A 630 -21.19 -4.70 12.41
C SER A 630 -21.44 -5.49 13.70
N ARG A 631 -20.39 -6.07 14.30
CA ARG A 631 -20.46 -6.85 15.54
C ARG A 631 -20.81 -6.03 16.77
N GLN A 632 -20.45 -4.74 16.81
CA GLN A 632 -20.76 -3.85 17.93
C GLN A 632 -22.27 -3.73 18.21
N SER A 633 -23.11 -3.82 17.17
CA SER A 633 -24.57 -3.82 17.33
C SER A 633 -25.12 -4.99 18.16
N LYS A 634 -24.32 -6.05 18.35
CA LYS A 634 -24.68 -7.25 19.10
C LYS A 634 -24.12 -7.28 20.52
N PHE A 635 -23.39 -6.25 20.96
CA PHE A 635 -22.79 -6.23 22.29
C PHE A 635 -23.78 -6.45 23.44
N ALA A 636 -25.01 -5.94 23.33
CA ALA A 636 -26.05 -6.12 24.35
C ALA A 636 -26.32 -7.60 24.69
N GLN A 637 -26.01 -8.55 23.81
CA GLN A 637 -26.12 -9.98 24.11
C GLN A 637 -25.19 -10.43 25.25
N PHE A 638 -24.11 -9.69 25.50
CA PHE A 638 -23.16 -9.95 26.58
C PHE A 638 -23.58 -9.32 27.92
N ASP A 639 -24.65 -8.53 27.98
CA ASP A 639 -25.12 -7.94 29.24
C ASP A 639 -25.66 -9.02 30.19
N GLU A 640 -26.46 -9.96 29.68
CA GLU A 640 -26.90 -11.14 30.45
C GLU A 640 -25.72 -12.05 30.80
N PHE A 641 -24.77 -12.19 29.88
CA PHE A 641 -23.54 -12.95 30.11
C PHE A 641 -22.73 -12.36 31.27
N ALA A 642 -22.61 -11.02 31.34
CA ALA A 642 -21.95 -10.31 32.41
C ALA A 642 -22.67 -10.48 33.75
N LYS A 643 -24.01 -10.43 33.78
CA LYS A 643 -24.80 -10.67 35.00
C LYS A 643 -24.58 -12.07 35.57
N LEU A 644 -24.47 -13.09 34.72
CA LEU A 644 -24.21 -14.48 35.15
C LEU A 644 -22.79 -14.67 35.69
N LEU A 645 -21.85 -13.84 35.27
CA LEU A 645 -20.47 -13.83 35.76
C LEU A 645 -20.26 -12.88 36.95
N ALA A 646 -21.19 -11.96 37.20
CA ALA A 646 -21.10 -11.02 38.32
C ALA A 646 -20.99 -11.79 39.64
N SER A 647 -19.99 -11.44 40.46
CA SER A 647 -19.67 -12.11 41.73
C SER A 647 -19.17 -13.56 41.62
N ARG A 648 -18.74 -14.00 40.43
CA ARG A 648 -18.08 -15.30 40.24
C ARG A 648 -16.69 -15.11 39.62
N ILE A 649 -15.82 -16.08 39.84
CA ILE A 649 -14.51 -16.23 39.20
C ILE A 649 -14.75 -16.91 37.85
N PRO A 650 -14.51 -16.22 36.72
CA PRO A 650 -14.61 -16.82 35.41
C PRO A 650 -13.45 -17.79 35.17
N VAL A 651 -13.78 -18.99 34.68
CA VAL A 651 -12.82 -19.98 34.20
C VAL A 651 -13.05 -20.17 32.71
N ILE A 652 -12.20 -19.58 31.88
CA ILE A 652 -12.34 -19.61 30.43
C ILE A 652 -11.69 -20.88 29.87
N ILE A 653 -12.44 -21.64 29.09
CA ILE A 653 -11.97 -22.80 28.32
C ILE A 653 -11.92 -22.43 26.84
N SER A 654 -10.73 -22.52 26.24
CA SER A 654 -10.50 -22.21 24.82
C SER A 654 -9.58 -23.23 24.16
N SER A 655 -9.52 -23.25 22.83
CA SER A 655 -8.65 -24.16 22.07
C SER A 655 -8.03 -23.46 20.87
N GLU A 656 -6.98 -24.09 20.34
CA GLU A 656 -6.36 -23.77 19.03
C GLU A 656 -6.14 -22.26 18.80
N HIS A 657 -6.71 -21.69 17.73
CA HIS A 657 -6.52 -20.30 17.32
C HIS A 657 -7.00 -19.27 18.36
N LEU A 658 -7.92 -19.66 19.25
CA LEU A 658 -8.52 -18.77 20.24
C LEU A 658 -7.78 -18.73 21.57
N LYS A 659 -6.74 -19.55 21.78
CA LYS A 659 -5.97 -19.58 23.04
C LYS A 659 -5.41 -18.20 23.41
N GLY A 660 -4.75 -17.54 22.46
CA GLY A 660 -4.19 -16.21 22.68
C GLY A 660 -5.26 -15.14 22.91
N ALA A 661 -6.42 -15.23 22.23
CA ALA A 661 -7.54 -14.32 22.45
C ALA A 661 -8.16 -14.51 23.85
N ALA A 662 -8.34 -15.75 24.30
CA ALA A 662 -8.83 -16.04 25.65
C ALA A 662 -7.89 -15.49 26.74
N HIS A 663 -6.58 -15.59 26.53
CA HIS A 663 -5.60 -14.96 27.43
C HIS A 663 -5.69 -13.43 27.41
N ALA A 664 -5.91 -12.81 26.25
CA ALA A 664 -6.15 -11.37 26.19
C ALA A 664 -7.43 -10.96 26.94
N VAL A 665 -8.50 -11.75 26.84
CA VAL A 665 -9.74 -11.52 27.61
C VAL A 665 -9.49 -11.67 29.13
N GLN A 666 -8.69 -12.65 29.55
CA GLN A 666 -8.28 -12.80 30.95
C GLN A 666 -7.59 -11.55 31.47
N ASN A 667 -6.60 -11.02 30.74
CA ASN A 667 -5.94 -9.76 31.09
C ASN A 667 -6.94 -8.59 31.18
N MET A 668 -7.87 -8.48 30.22
CA MET A 668 -8.92 -7.45 30.28
C MET A 668 -9.85 -7.63 31.49
N LEU A 669 -10.15 -8.85 31.93
CA LEU A 669 -10.94 -9.07 33.15
C LEU A 669 -10.16 -8.68 34.41
N HIS A 670 -8.87 -9.00 34.47
CA HIS A 670 -8.00 -8.58 35.58
C HIS A 670 -7.89 -7.05 35.63
N GLU A 671 -7.75 -6.39 34.48
CA GLU A 671 -7.44 -4.97 34.39
C GLU A 671 -8.67 -4.06 34.28
N ASN A 672 -9.69 -4.36 33.47
CA ASN A 672 -10.90 -3.54 33.39
C ASN A 672 -11.88 -3.89 34.51
N ALA A 673 -12.21 -5.18 34.67
CA ALA A 673 -13.23 -5.63 35.62
C ALA A 673 -12.72 -5.82 37.05
N LYS A 674 -11.39 -5.72 37.26
CA LYS A 674 -10.73 -6.04 38.55
C LYS A 674 -11.11 -7.43 39.08
N THR A 675 -11.39 -8.35 38.17
CA THR A 675 -11.95 -9.66 38.48
C THR A 675 -10.91 -10.72 38.17
N PHE A 676 -10.57 -11.55 39.16
CA PHE A 676 -9.70 -12.70 38.94
C PHE A 676 -10.36 -13.67 37.96
N CYS A 677 -9.58 -14.13 36.98
CA CYS A 677 -10.00 -15.02 35.92
C CYS A 677 -8.89 -16.03 35.63
N ALA A 678 -9.25 -17.29 35.39
CA ALA A 678 -8.34 -18.34 34.97
C ALA A 678 -8.65 -18.77 33.52
N VAL A 679 -7.62 -19.15 32.76
CA VAL A 679 -7.77 -19.69 31.41
C VAL A 679 -7.13 -21.08 31.38
N PHE A 680 -7.85 -22.04 30.83
CA PHE A 680 -7.34 -23.36 30.51
C PHE A 680 -7.68 -23.70 29.06
N ASP A 681 -7.03 -24.73 28.54
CA ASP A 681 -7.26 -25.17 27.18
C ASP A 681 -7.65 -26.64 27.04
N LEU A 682 -8.42 -26.93 26.01
CA LEU A 682 -8.69 -28.29 25.59
C LEU A 682 -7.73 -28.71 24.46
N PRO A 683 -7.29 -29.99 24.44
CA PRO A 683 -7.76 -31.10 25.29
C PRO A 683 -7.10 -31.21 26.68
N GLU A 684 -6.09 -30.40 26.99
CA GLU A 684 -5.26 -30.56 28.21
C GLU A 684 -6.08 -30.56 29.51
N ALA A 685 -7.06 -29.67 29.64
CA ALA A 685 -7.92 -29.58 30.80
C ALA A 685 -8.69 -30.88 31.12
N ASP A 686 -9.02 -31.70 30.10
CA ASP A 686 -9.69 -32.99 30.31
C ASP A 686 -8.77 -34.03 30.99
N HIS A 687 -7.45 -33.82 31.00
CA HIS A 687 -6.50 -34.76 31.57
C HIS A 687 -6.21 -34.51 33.06
N HIS A 688 -6.44 -33.30 33.55
CA HIS A 688 -6.07 -32.96 34.94
C HIS A 688 -6.99 -31.94 35.62
N LEU A 689 -7.51 -30.93 34.91
CA LEU A 689 -8.29 -29.84 35.55
C LEU A 689 -9.62 -30.37 36.09
N ILE A 690 -10.28 -31.24 35.34
CA ILE A 690 -11.60 -31.78 35.69
C ILE A 690 -11.61 -32.51 37.03
N GLU A 691 -10.53 -33.21 37.39
CA GLU A 691 -10.39 -33.88 38.68
C GLU A 691 -10.27 -32.88 39.85
N GLY A 692 -9.63 -31.73 39.57
CA GLY A 692 -9.44 -30.63 40.52
C GLY A 692 -10.73 -29.89 40.91
N LEU A 693 -11.87 -30.17 40.26
CA LEU A 693 -13.18 -29.58 40.60
C LEU A 693 -13.80 -30.17 41.87
N SER A 694 -13.18 -31.19 42.44
CA SER A 694 -13.69 -31.90 43.61
C SER A 694 -13.46 -31.15 44.92
N TYR A 695 -12.32 -30.47 45.09
CA TYR A 695 -11.94 -29.80 46.34
C TYR A 695 -11.17 -28.48 46.11
N PRO A 696 -11.35 -27.46 46.96
CA PRO A 696 -12.33 -27.38 48.05
C PRO A 696 -13.76 -27.11 47.51
N PRO A 697 -14.80 -27.83 47.96
CA PRO A 697 -16.14 -27.77 47.35
C PRO A 697 -16.82 -26.40 47.50
N GLN A 698 -16.41 -25.60 48.48
CA GLN A 698 -16.91 -24.23 48.68
C GLN A 698 -16.63 -23.32 47.48
N LEU A 699 -15.59 -23.63 46.70
CA LEU A 699 -15.22 -22.84 45.54
C LEU A 699 -16.25 -22.97 44.40
N ASN A 700 -16.96 -24.10 44.31
CA ASN A 700 -17.87 -24.39 43.18
C ASN A 700 -18.97 -23.34 43.00
N HIS A 701 -19.48 -22.76 44.10
CA HIS A 701 -20.48 -21.69 44.05
C HIS A 701 -19.92 -20.34 43.59
N GLN A 702 -18.60 -20.17 43.67
CA GLN A 702 -17.88 -18.97 43.26
C GLN A 702 -17.33 -19.09 41.83
N LEU A 703 -17.30 -20.27 41.21
CA LEU A 703 -16.79 -20.45 39.85
C LEU A 703 -17.90 -20.28 38.80
N ALA A 704 -17.53 -19.86 37.60
CA ALA A 704 -18.34 -20.02 36.40
C ALA A 704 -17.44 -20.35 35.20
N PHE A 705 -17.71 -21.47 34.53
CA PHE A 705 -16.97 -21.86 33.35
C PHE A 705 -17.52 -21.19 32.10
N VAL A 706 -16.64 -20.63 31.28
CA VAL A 706 -16.96 -19.99 30.00
C VAL A 706 -16.27 -20.78 28.89
N PHE A 707 -17.06 -21.58 28.18
CA PHE A 707 -16.60 -22.40 27.07
C PHE A 707 -16.67 -21.60 25.76
N ILE A 708 -15.52 -21.17 25.25
CA ILE A 708 -15.42 -20.54 23.93
C ILE A 708 -15.43 -21.64 22.87
N GLN A 709 -16.56 -21.85 22.21
CA GLN A 709 -16.78 -22.99 21.32
C GLN A 709 -16.82 -22.53 19.86
N SER A 710 -15.82 -22.92 19.07
CA SER A 710 -15.75 -22.64 17.63
C SER A 710 -16.06 -23.89 16.79
N ALA A 711 -16.78 -23.70 15.68
CA ALA A 711 -16.98 -24.73 14.67
C ALA A 711 -15.72 -25.03 13.84
N LYS A 712 -14.66 -24.20 13.97
CA LYS A 712 -13.39 -24.32 13.25
C LYS A 712 -12.31 -25.06 14.04
N TYR A 713 -12.61 -25.48 15.27
CA TYR A 713 -11.72 -26.37 16.01
C TYR A 713 -11.64 -27.74 15.33
N HIS A 714 -10.55 -28.45 15.61
CA HIS A 714 -10.40 -29.84 15.23
C HIS A 714 -11.62 -30.64 15.74
N PRO A 715 -12.21 -31.54 14.92
CA PRO A 715 -13.45 -32.23 15.27
C PRO A 715 -13.39 -32.96 16.62
N GLU A 716 -12.26 -33.59 16.94
CA GLU A 716 -12.07 -34.26 18.24
C GLU A 716 -11.99 -33.30 19.42
N THR A 717 -11.46 -32.09 19.22
CA THR A 717 -11.47 -31.05 20.24
C THR A 717 -12.90 -30.54 20.43
N ALA A 718 -13.63 -30.28 19.34
CA ALA A 718 -15.01 -29.80 19.38
C ALA A 718 -15.97 -30.77 20.11
N LYS A 719 -15.77 -32.09 19.97
CA LYS A 719 -16.54 -33.12 20.69
C LYS A 719 -16.38 -33.06 22.21
N ARG A 720 -15.22 -32.58 22.71
CA ARG A 720 -14.92 -32.53 24.16
C ARG A 720 -15.72 -31.47 24.88
N TYR A 721 -15.90 -30.29 24.27
CA TYR A 721 -16.60 -29.15 24.87
C TYR A 721 -17.92 -29.49 25.59
N PRO A 722 -18.92 -30.14 24.95
CA PRO A 722 -20.16 -30.51 25.63
C PRO A 722 -19.95 -31.54 26.76
N LEU A 723 -19.00 -32.47 26.62
CA LEU A 723 -18.70 -33.49 27.62
C LEU A 723 -18.00 -32.89 28.85
N THR A 724 -16.99 -32.04 28.63
CA THR A 724 -16.31 -31.30 29.71
C THR A 724 -17.30 -30.40 30.45
N ALA A 725 -18.21 -29.73 29.73
CA ALA A 725 -19.26 -28.92 30.33
C ALA A 725 -20.26 -29.77 31.16
N GLU A 726 -20.54 -31.01 30.75
CA GLU A 726 -21.34 -31.95 31.55
C GLU A 726 -20.66 -32.30 32.87
N ILE A 727 -19.35 -32.54 32.85
CA ILE A 727 -18.56 -32.79 34.07
C ILE A 727 -18.62 -31.58 34.99
N VAL A 728 -18.36 -30.37 34.49
CA VAL A 728 -18.46 -29.13 35.27
C VAL A 728 -19.85 -28.98 35.92
N LYS A 729 -20.92 -29.29 35.19
CA LYS A 729 -22.30 -29.25 35.72
C LYS A 729 -22.56 -30.31 36.79
N LYS A 730 -21.94 -31.50 36.72
CA LYS A 730 -22.02 -32.53 37.79
C LYS A 730 -21.45 -32.03 39.12
N HIS A 731 -20.51 -31.09 39.08
CA HIS A 731 -19.97 -30.41 40.25
C HIS A 731 -20.79 -29.18 40.70
N HIS A 732 -21.98 -28.97 40.12
CA HIS A 732 -22.88 -27.85 40.39
C HIS A 732 -22.29 -26.47 40.05
N ILE A 733 -21.34 -26.42 39.12
CA ILE A 733 -20.71 -25.19 38.64
C ILE A 733 -21.44 -24.73 37.36
N PRO A 734 -21.80 -23.44 37.22
CA PRO A 734 -22.33 -22.89 35.98
C PRO A 734 -21.38 -23.11 34.80
N ALA A 735 -21.92 -23.61 33.68
CA ALA A 735 -21.19 -23.78 32.43
C ALA A 735 -21.90 -22.98 31.32
N LEU A 736 -21.28 -21.89 30.89
CA LEU A 736 -21.74 -20.95 29.89
C LEU A 736 -21.02 -21.19 28.57
N PHE A 737 -21.71 -21.04 27.45
CA PHE A 737 -21.12 -21.17 26.12
C PHE A 737 -21.04 -19.82 25.42
N TRP A 738 -19.88 -19.54 24.83
CA TRP A 738 -19.64 -18.38 24.00
C TRP A 738 -19.20 -18.84 22.62
N GLN A 739 -20.07 -18.62 21.63
CA GLN A 739 -19.77 -18.93 20.22
C GLN A 739 -19.26 -17.67 19.51
N PRO A 740 -18.00 -17.66 19.02
CA PRO A 740 -17.50 -16.57 18.20
C PRO A 740 -18.12 -16.59 16.81
N VAL A 741 -18.14 -15.42 16.17
CA VAL A 741 -18.59 -15.25 14.78
C VAL A 741 -17.40 -14.86 13.91
N GLY A 742 -17.36 -15.37 12.67
CA GLY A 742 -16.37 -14.97 11.68
C GLY A 742 -16.21 -16.02 10.58
N ASP A 743 -15.91 -15.57 9.37
CA ASP A 743 -15.67 -16.47 8.22
C ASP A 743 -14.40 -17.30 8.40
N THR A 744 -13.39 -16.76 9.09
CA THR A 744 -12.07 -17.36 9.25
C THR A 744 -11.66 -17.43 10.73
N PRO A 745 -10.68 -18.28 11.10
CA PRO A 745 -10.11 -18.30 12.45
C PRO A 745 -9.64 -16.91 12.92
N PHE A 746 -9.10 -16.11 12.00
CA PHE A 746 -8.69 -14.74 12.29
C PHE A 746 -9.87 -13.84 12.67
N PHE A 747 -10.98 -13.90 11.94
CA PHE A 747 -12.17 -13.08 12.23
C PHE A 747 -12.82 -13.49 13.56
N GLU A 748 -12.88 -14.80 13.87
CA GLU A 748 -13.34 -15.27 15.19
C GLU A 748 -12.46 -14.76 16.33
N THR A 749 -11.14 -14.75 16.12
CA THR A 749 -10.16 -14.24 17.09
C THR A 749 -10.44 -12.76 17.39
N MET A 750 -10.64 -11.95 16.34
CA MET A 750 -10.91 -10.52 16.50
C MET A 750 -12.30 -10.24 17.11
N ASP A 751 -13.31 -11.08 16.83
CA ASP A 751 -14.63 -11.01 17.50
C ASP A 751 -14.54 -11.30 19.00
N ILE A 752 -13.77 -12.32 19.41
CA ILE A 752 -13.54 -12.63 20.83
C ILE A 752 -12.86 -11.46 21.55
N ILE A 753 -11.86 -10.84 20.93
CA ILE A 753 -11.14 -9.71 21.54
C ILE A 753 -12.07 -8.53 21.77
N GLN A 754 -12.84 -8.15 20.74
CA GLN A 754 -13.76 -7.01 20.83
C GLN A 754 -14.89 -7.27 21.84
N SER A 755 -15.51 -8.44 21.77
CA SER A 755 -16.61 -8.82 22.64
C SER A 755 -16.15 -9.05 24.09
N GLY A 756 -14.95 -9.58 24.30
CA GLY A 756 -14.34 -9.74 25.62
C GLY A 756 -13.95 -8.42 26.27
N ALA A 757 -13.50 -7.44 25.47
CA ALA A 757 -13.29 -6.08 25.96
C ALA A 757 -14.61 -5.48 26.47
N TYR A 758 -15.70 -5.63 25.72
CA TYR A 758 -17.03 -5.20 26.16
C TYR A 758 -17.51 -5.93 27.42
N LEU A 759 -17.36 -7.25 27.50
CA LEU A 759 -17.71 -8.05 28.67
C LEU A 759 -16.96 -7.56 29.92
N SER A 760 -15.66 -7.29 29.80
CA SER A 760 -14.85 -6.78 30.90
C SER A 760 -15.30 -5.39 31.36
N PHE A 761 -15.67 -4.51 30.44
CA PHE A 761 -16.23 -3.20 30.74
C PHE A 761 -17.57 -3.33 31.47
N LYS A 762 -18.45 -4.24 31.03
CA LYS A 762 -19.75 -4.47 31.65
C LYS A 762 -19.66 -5.05 33.06
N LEU A 763 -18.71 -5.94 33.30
CA LEU A 763 -18.44 -6.45 34.65
C LEU A 763 -17.95 -5.34 35.60
N ALA A 764 -17.07 -4.45 35.13
CA ALA A 764 -16.66 -3.27 35.90
C ALA A 764 -17.86 -2.38 36.24
N GLN A 765 -18.73 -2.12 35.25
CA GLN A 765 -19.93 -1.32 35.43
C GLN A 765 -20.89 -1.94 36.47
N LEU A 766 -21.12 -3.25 36.41
CA LEU A 766 -21.96 -3.98 37.38
C LEU A 766 -21.37 -3.96 38.80
N ALA A 767 -20.05 -3.96 38.91
CA ALA A 767 -19.34 -3.86 40.19
C ALA A 767 -19.22 -2.41 40.72
N GLY A 768 -19.62 -1.40 39.93
CA GLY A 768 -19.46 0.01 40.29
C GLY A 768 -17.99 0.47 40.32
N ILE A 769 -17.13 -0.16 39.51
CA ILE A 769 -15.69 0.10 39.45
C ILE A 769 -15.34 0.81 38.14
N ASP A 770 -14.42 1.78 38.21
CA ASP A 770 -13.85 2.41 37.03
C ASP A 770 -12.91 1.44 36.26
N PRO A 771 -13.19 1.14 34.98
CA PRO A 771 -12.41 0.19 34.20
C PRO A 771 -11.04 0.71 33.76
N GLY A 772 -10.78 2.02 33.82
CA GLY A 772 -9.57 2.63 33.28
C GLY A 772 -8.31 2.43 34.13
N PRO A 773 -8.26 2.97 35.36
CA PRO A 773 -7.04 3.04 36.17
C PRO A 773 -6.48 1.68 36.59
N ILE A 774 -5.16 1.51 36.68
CA ILE A 774 -4.48 0.27 37.12
C ILE A 774 -3.58 0.53 38.33
N PRO A 775 -4.16 0.92 39.48
CA PRO A 775 -3.44 1.57 40.58
C PRO A 775 -2.28 0.72 41.15
N TRP A 776 -2.44 -0.60 41.23
CA TRP A 776 -1.39 -1.50 41.72
C TRP A 776 -0.21 -1.63 40.75
N VAL A 777 -0.48 -1.61 39.44
CA VAL A 777 0.57 -1.65 38.41
C VAL A 777 1.31 -0.31 38.40
N ASP A 778 0.58 0.80 38.50
CA ASP A 778 1.16 2.14 38.53
C ASP A 778 2.01 2.35 39.79
N TRP A 779 1.50 1.93 40.95
CA TRP A 779 2.26 1.94 42.22
C TRP A 779 3.52 1.08 42.12
N LEU A 780 3.44 -0.13 41.56
CA LEU A 780 4.60 -1.01 41.41
C LEU A 780 5.66 -0.38 40.50
N LYS A 781 5.25 0.21 39.37
CA LYS A 781 6.15 0.95 38.46
C LYS A 781 6.80 2.15 39.14
N GLU A 782 6.08 2.85 40.03
CA GLU A 782 6.65 3.96 40.78
C GLU A 782 7.70 3.48 41.79
N LYS A 783 7.50 2.33 42.44
CA LYS A 783 8.45 1.77 43.42
C LYS A 783 9.69 1.13 42.82
N LEU A 784 9.65 0.76 41.54
CA LEU A 784 10.77 0.16 40.83
C LEU A 784 11.67 1.19 40.11
N LYS A 785 11.21 2.44 39.95
CA LYS A 785 12.05 3.57 39.51
C LYS A 785 12.94 4.08 40.63
#